data_AF-A0A2E7CNN7-F1
#
_entry.id   AF-A0A2E7CNN7-F1
#
_cell.length_a   1.000
_cell.length_b   1.000
_cell.length_c   1.000
_cell.angle_alpha   90.00
_cell.angle_beta   90.00
_cell.angle_gamma   90.00
#
_symmetry.space_group_name_H-M   'P 1'
#
loop_
_entity.id
_entity.type
_entity.pdbx_description
1 polymer ?
#
loop_
_entity_poly.entity_id
_entity_poly.type
_entity_poly.pdbx_seq_one_letter_code
_entity_poly.pdbx_strand_id
1 'polypeptide(L)'
;ETNAADGTDCDDLNSSVYPSATEICNGLDENCNDVVDDNAIGQVVHYQDIDGDGYGDAQVPLTSCETYVQGHVLNALDCNDTAADQNPLGIETCNELDDNCNGVVDDNATDMTIWYLDSDEDGYGDVSSWVLNCTAPELHVPLAGDCDDQDSETSPDTPEECNDLDDNCNGQIDEGFDAIDWYYDADEDGFGDPWAVVSSCEEMVGMVQDNTDCDDSDSEHNPNTPEECNGIDDNCNGQLDEGFAELDWYYDSDEDGFGDPSMVVSSCQQMVGMVQDNTDCNDSDSEHNPDTPEECNGTDDNCNGEIDEDFAESDWYYDADEDGFGDPSMVVSSCQQMVGMVQDNTDCDDSDSEHNPDTPEECNGIDDNCNGQLDEGFAELDWYYDSDEDGFGDPSMVLSSCQQMVGMVQDNTDCNDSDTEHNPDTPEECNGIDDNCNGEIDEGFAESDWYYDSDEDGFGDPSMVLSSCQQMVGMVQDNTDCDDSDSEHNPNTPEECNGLDDNCNGQLDEGFAELDWYYDEDEDGFGAPWVVVSSCQQMVGMVQDNTDCDDDNADINPDEDEWCNDNIDNNCDGYLDDETSIDAFSGYLDYDDDGYGGGALESSCEDIYFADNEDCDDENAAVNPSATEECDGIDNNCNGDIDTNALCKAEISACRLRRLDGSSYLFCRQNQTWSVAKGECASLGYYLASVDDATEDEWIDDKIDGFNESAQWWIGYNDLTVEGYWDWDGPYSTYTNWAAGEPNNANSNEDCALLNTSSDGTWSDADCQTSTFFVCEANP
;
A
#
# COMPACT_ATOMS: atom_id res chain seq x y z
N GLU A 1 -73.00 -110.30 -50.88
CA GLU A 1 -72.19 -111.35 -50.22
C GLU A 1 -70.74 -110.99 -50.51
N THR A 2 -69.87 -110.59 -49.58
CA THR A 2 -69.71 -110.83 -48.13
C THR A 2 -69.02 -109.63 -47.47
N ASN A 3 -69.33 -109.40 -46.19
CA ASN A 3 -68.83 -108.35 -45.29
C ASN A 3 -67.75 -108.95 -44.33
N ALA A 4 -66.92 -108.09 -43.71
CA ALA A 4 -65.90 -108.29 -42.63
C ALA A 4 -64.43 -108.09 -43.10
N ALA A 5 -63.73 -107.00 -42.75
CA ALA A 5 -63.25 -106.52 -41.44
C ALA A 5 -61.77 -106.89 -41.20
N ASP A 6 -60.88 -105.93 -41.42
CA ASP A 6 -59.70 -105.68 -40.58
C ASP A 6 -59.65 -104.16 -40.41
N GLY A 7 -60.10 -103.68 -39.25
CA GLY A 7 -60.28 -102.26 -38.95
C GLY A 7 -58.97 -101.60 -38.54
N THR A 8 -58.11 -101.31 -39.51
CA THR A 8 -56.89 -100.51 -39.30
C THR A 8 -56.88 -99.22 -40.12
N ASP A 9 -57.77 -99.06 -41.09
CA ASP A 9 -57.98 -97.79 -41.78
C ASP A 9 -58.96 -96.93 -40.97
N CYS A 10 -58.52 -95.74 -40.56
CA CYS A 10 -59.26 -94.82 -39.72
C CYS A 10 -60.07 -93.78 -40.52
N ASP A 11 -59.88 -93.67 -41.85
CA ASP A 11 -60.70 -92.85 -42.75
C ASP A 11 -60.87 -93.50 -44.14
N ASP A 12 -61.89 -94.35 -44.26
CA ASP A 12 -62.28 -95.05 -45.50
C ASP A 12 -62.60 -94.12 -46.71
N LEU A 13 -62.63 -92.79 -46.52
CA LEU A 13 -62.90 -91.79 -47.56
C LEU A 13 -61.63 -91.03 -48.01
N ASN A 14 -60.49 -91.18 -47.34
CA ASN A 14 -59.27 -90.44 -47.61
C ASN A 14 -58.08 -91.38 -47.89
N SER A 15 -57.67 -91.47 -49.17
CA SER A 15 -56.57 -92.36 -49.58
C SER A 15 -55.19 -92.00 -49.04
N SER A 16 -55.04 -90.83 -48.41
CA SER A 16 -53.78 -90.40 -47.78
C SER A 16 -53.69 -90.80 -46.31
N VAL A 17 -54.78 -91.33 -45.72
CA VAL A 17 -54.84 -91.81 -44.34
C VAL A 17 -54.85 -93.32 -44.37
N TYR A 18 -53.78 -93.95 -43.87
CA TYR A 18 -53.62 -95.40 -43.80
C TYR A 18 -52.49 -95.78 -42.85
N PRO A 19 -52.51 -96.99 -42.26
CA PRO A 19 -51.43 -97.48 -41.42
C PRO A 19 -50.05 -97.33 -42.06
N SER A 20 -49.12 -96.67 -41.36
CA SER A 20 -47.76 -96.33 -41.85
C SER A 20 -47.66 -95.24 -42.92
N ALA A 21 -48.70 -94.42 -43.11
CA ALA A 21 -48.54 -93.13 -43.78
C ALA A 21 -47.54 -92.23 -43.01
N THR A 22 -46.95 -91.24 -43.69
CA THR A 22 -46.08 -90.24 -43.05
C THR A 22 -46.94 -89.07 -42.60
N GLU A 23 -46.83 -88.71 -41.32
CA GLU A 23 -47.55 -87.57 -40.76
C GLU A 23 -47.09 -86.25 -41.40
N ILE A 24 -48.03 -85.34 -41.61
CA ILE A 24 -47.76 -83.97 -42.09
C ILE A 24 -48.63 -83.03 -41.28
N CYS A 25 -48.04 -81.99 -40.66
CA CYS A 25 -48.72 -81.04 -39.78
C CYS A 25 -50.02 -80.44 -40.36
N ASN A 26 -51.15 -81.13 -40.16
CA ASN A 26 -52.43 -80.75 -40.74
C ASN A 26 -53.64 -81.12 -39.87
N GLY A 27 -53.40 -81.70 -38.68
CA GLY A 27 -54.42 -82.05 -37.70
C GLY A 27 -55.14 -83.37 -37.98
N LEU A 28 -54.62 -84.20 -38.89
CA LEU A 28 -55.12 -85.56 -39.14
C LEU A 28 -54.09 -86.57 -38.61
N ASP A 29 -54.56 -87.71 -38.11
CA ASP A 29 -53.72 -88.87 -37.82
C ASP A 29 -53.63 -89.69 -39.11
N GLU A 30 -52.62 -89.43 -39.94
CA GLU A 30 -52.47 -90.11 -41.23
C GLU A 30 -52.18 -91.60 -41.06
N ASN A 31 -51.40 -91.97 -40.04
CA ASN A 31 -50.91 -93.33 -39.85
C ASN A 31 -51.81 -94.20 -38.95
N CYS A 32 -52.92 -93.64 -38.47
CA CYS A 32 -53.95 -94.30 -37.66
C CYS A 32 -53.40 -94.94 -36.37
N ASN A 33 -52.47 -94.27 -35.69
CA ASN A 33 -51.91 -94.73 -34.41
C ASN A 33 -52.55 -94.05 -33.18
N ASP A 34 -53.64 -93.31 -33.37
CA ASP A 34 -54.34 -92.48 -32.38
C ASP A 34 -53.50 -91.32 -31.82
N VAL A 35 -52.41 -90.93 -32.51
CA VAL A 35 -51.55 -89.79 -32.19
C VAL A 35 -51.41 -88.90 -33.42
N VAL A 36 -52.20 -87.82 -33.44
CA VAL A 36 -52.21 -86.82 -34.51
C VAL A 36 -50.84 -86.13 -34.61
N ASP A 37 -50.28 -86.06 -35.82
CA ASP A 37 -49.11 -85.25 -36.18
C ASP A 37 -47.80 -85.57 -35.41
N ASP A 38 -47.58 -86.82 -34.95
CA ASP A 38 -46.31 -87.22 -34.31
C ASP A 38 -45.18 -87.46 -35.33
N ASN A 39 -43.99 -86.89 -35.07
CA ASN A 39 -42.85 -86.87 -36.01
C ASN A 39 -43.23 -86.39 -37.43
N ALA A 40 -44.17 -85.46 -37.52
CA ALA A 40 -44.72 -84.98 -38.79
C ALA A 40 -43.73 -84.13 -39.60
N ILE A 41 -43.81 -84.24 -40.91
CA ILE A 41 -43.09 -83.34 -41.82
C ILE A 41 -43.71 -81.95 -41.69
N GLY A 42 -42.87 -80.96 -41.34
CA GLY A 42 -43.28 -79.57 -41.13
C GLY A 42 -43.20 -79.10 -39.68
N GLN A 43 -42.84 -79.98 -38.73
CA GLN A 43 -42.55 -79.58 -37.36
C GLN A 43 -41.34 -78.62 -37.32
N VAL A 44 -41.44 -77.59 -36.48
CA VAL A 44 -40.34 -76.67 -36.17
C VAL A 44 -40.00 -76.76 -34.68
N VAL A 45 -38.74 -76.52 -34.36
CA VAL A 45 -38.25 -76.52 -32.98
C VAL A 45 -38.42 -75.11 -32.42
N HIS A 46 -39.07 -75.02 -31.27
CA HIS A 46 -39.16 -73.80 -30.47
C HIS A 46 -38.32 -73.99 -29.21
N TYR A 47 -37.85 -72.90 -28.62
CA TYR A 47 -37.02 -72.86 -27.42
C TYR A 47 -37.79 -72.10 -26.36
N GLN A 48 -37.74 -72.58 -25.12
CA GLN A 48 -38.43 -71.92 -24.03
C GLN A 48 -37.91 -70.49 -23.88
N ASP A 49 -38.83 -69.54 -23.67
CA ASP A 49 -38.57 -68.11 -23.46
C ASP A 49 -39.34 -67.72 -22.18
N ILE A 50 -38.66 -67.78 -21.03
CA ILE A 50 -39.28 -67.57 -19.71
C ILE A 50 -39.35 -66.07 -19.37
N ASP A 51 -38.37 -65.28 -19.75
CA ASP A 51 -38.31 -63.85 -19.43
C ASP A 51 -38.96 -62.94 -20.49
N GLY A 52 -39.21 -63.46 -21.70
CA GLY A 52 -39.97 -62.81 -22.76
C GLY A 52 -39.16 -61.89 -23.66
N ASP A 53 -37.83 -62.04 -23.71
CA ASP A 53 -36.93 -61.16 -24.47
C ASP A 53 -36.86 -61.48 -25.98
N GLY A 54 -37.40 -62.62 -26.41
CA GLY A 54 -37.43 -63.05 -27.81
C GLY A 54 -36.31 -64.02 -28.22
N TYR A 55 -35.42 -64.35 -27.30
CA TYR A 55 -34.43 -65.43 -27.35
C TYR A 55 -34.90 -66.58 -26.44
N GLY A 56 -34.32 -67.76 -26.59
CA GLY A 56 -34.76 -68.90 -25.80
C GLY A 56 -33.70 -69.96 -25.60
N ASP A 57 -33.87 -70.77 -24.54
CA ASP A 57 -32.86 -71.73 -24.09
C ASP A 57 -32.72 -72.91 -25.07
N ALA A 58 -31.54 -73.01 -25.70
CA ALA A 58 -31.18 -74.12 -26.58
C ALA A 58 -31.29 -75.51 -25.91
N GLN A 59 -31.21 -75.58 -24.58
CA GLN A 59 -31.29 -76.80 -23.79
C GLN A 59 -32.71 -77.28 -23.54
N VAL A 60 -33.73 -76.43 -23.77
CA VAL A 60 -35.15 -76.77 -23.58
C VAL A 60 -35.93 -76.66 -24.90
N PRO A 61 -35.65 -77.53 -25.89
CA PRO A 61 -36.36 -77.52 -27.16
C PRO A 61 -37.74 -78.19 -27.07
N LEU A 62 -38.72 -77.58 -27.74
CA LEU A 62 -40.05 -78.11 -27.98
C LEU A 62 -40.32 -78.22 -29.48
N THR A 63 -40.46 -79.44 -29.98
CA THR A 63 -40.83 -79.69 -31.37
C THR A 63 -42.34 -79.68 -31.52
N SER A 64 -42.86 -78.83 -32.42
CA SER A 64 -44.31 -78.67 -32.63
C SER A 64 -44.65 -78.40 -34.09
N CYS A 65 -45.87 -78.77 -34.48
CA CYS A 65 -46.47 -78.42 -35.77
C CYS A 65 -47.05 -77.00 -35.80
N GLU A 66 -47.25 -76.40 -34.63
CA GLU A 66 -47.71 -75.01 -34.52
C GLU A 66 -46.57 -74.07 -34.91
N THR A 67 -46.87 -72.98 -35.61
CA THR A 67 -45.88 -71.94 -35.93
C THR A 67 -45.66 -70.96 -34.78
N TYR A 68 -46.48 -71.04 -33.74
CA TYR A 68 -46.39 -70.24 -32.53
C TYR A 68 -46.78 -71.11 -31.34
N VAL A 69 -45.87 -71.27 -30.39
CA VAL A 69 -46.12 -71.91 -29.12
C VAL A 69 -45.96 -70.87 -28.02
N GLN A 70 -46.97 -70.71 -27.17
CA GLN A 70 -46.95 -69.71 -26.11
C GLN A 70 -45.79 -69.97 -25.14
N GLY A 71 -44.99 -68.92 -24.86
CA GLY A 71 -43.81 -68.98 -23.99
C GLY A 71 -42.60 -69.68 -24.62
N HIS A 72 -42.55 -69.78 -25.94
CA HIS A 72 -41.39 -70.29 -26.68
C HIS A 72 -41.13 -69.45 -27.95
N VAL A 73 -39.88 -69.36 -28.38
CA VAL A 73 -39.42 -68.65 -29.57
C VAL A 73 -38.67 -69.57 -30.54
N LEU A 74 -38.31 -69.08 -31.72
CA LEU A 74 -37.51 -69.86 -32.70
C LEU A 74 -36.00 -69.62 -32.58
N ASN A 75 -35.59 -68.58 -31.84
CA ASN A 75 -34.20 -68.21 -31.66
C ASN A 75 -33.64 -68.91 -30.42
N ALA A 76 -32.49 -69.57 -30.55
CA ALA A 76 -31.93 -70.46 -29.52
C ALA A 76 -30.66 -69.90 -28.87
N LEU A 77 -30.48 -68.58 -28.91
CA LEU A 77 -29.21 -67.93 -28.61
C LEU A 77 -29.18 -67.29 -27.22
N ASP A 78 -30.11 -67.66 -26.36
CA ASP A 78 -30.16 -67.21 -24.98
C ASP A 78 -29.22 -68.06 -24.10
N CYS A 79 -28.33 -67.39 -23.36
CA CYS A 79 -27.42 -68.05 -22.42
C CYS A 79 -27.96 -68.09 -20.99
N ASN A 80 -28.98 -67.30 -20.66
CA ASN A 80 -29.72 -67.35 -19.40
C ASN A 80 -31.18 -66.91 -19.58
N ASP A 81 -32.03 -67.88 -19.89
CA ASP A 81 -33.48 -67.75 -20.12
C ASP A 81 -34.28 -67.23 -18.90
N THR A 82 -33.63 -66.81 -17.81
CA THR A 82 -34.30 -66.16 -16.67
C THR A 82 -33.92 -64.68 -16.53
N ALA A 83 -33.08 -64.15 -17.43
CA ALA A 83 -32.52 -62.81 -17.40
C ALA A 83 -32.59 -62.17 -18.79
N ALA A 84 -33.54 -61.24 -18.97
CA ALA A 84 -33.87 -60.62 -20.26
C ALA A 84 -32.76 -59.73 -20.86
N ASP A 85 -31.68 -59.50 -20.12
CA ASP A 85 -30.47 -58.78 -20.51
C ASP A 85 -29.32 -59.70 -20.93
N GLN A 86 -29.48 -61.03 -20.80
CA GLN A 86 -28.46 -62.04 -21.10
C GLN A 86 -28.76 -62.78 -22.40
N ASN A 87 -28.65 -62.05 -23.51
CA ASN A 87 -28.97 -62.52 -24.85
C ASN A 87 -28.04 -61.85 -25.89
N PRO A 88 -28.06 -62.21 -27.18
CA PRO A 88 -27.17 -61.63 -28.20
C PRO A 88 -27.24 -60.11 -28.43
N LEU A 89 -28.20 -59.42 -27.83
CA LEU A 89 -28.31 -57.95 -27.83
C LEU A 89 -28.07 -57.34 -26.44
N GLY A 90 -27.73 -58.16 -25.44
CA GLY A 90 -27.27 -57.71 -24.13
C GLY A 90 -26.08 -56.78 -24.27
N ILE A 91 -26.01 -55.82 -23.35
CA ILE A 91 -24.92 -54.86 -23.26
C ILE A 91 -24.07 -55.29 -22.08
N GLU A 92 -22.78 -55.50 -22.31
CA GLU A 92 -21.84 -55.88 -21.26
C GLU A 92 -21.73 -54.79 -20.19
N THR A 93 -21.75 -55.24 -18.94
CA THR A 93 -21.43 -54.45 -17.75
C THR A 93 -20.42 -55.24 -16.93
N CYS A 94 -19.56 -54.59 -16.15
CA CYS A 94 -18.52 -55.23 -15.34
C CYS A 94 -19.13 -56.03 -14.16
N ASN A 95 -19.77 -57.15 -14.48
CA ASN A 95 -20.56 -57.96 -13.55
C ASN A 95 -20.14 -59.44 -13.52
N GLU A 96 -19.08 -59.80 -14.24
CA GLU A 96 -18.54 -61.16 -14.43
C GLU A 96 -19.48 -62.13 -15.18
N LEU A 97 -20.44 -61.61 -15.95
CA LEU A 97 -21.38 -62.37 -16.77
C LEU A 97 -21.11 -62.11 -18.26
N ASP A 98 -21.60 -63.01 -19.11
CA ASP A 98 -21.55 -62.87 -20.58
C ASP A 98 -22.93 -62.40 -21.01
N ASP A 99 -23.19 -61.10 -20.87
CA ASP A 99 -24.52 -60.51 -21.05
C ASP A 99 -24.94 -60.57 -22.53
N ASN A 100 -24.00 -60.51 -23.46
CA ASN A 100 -24.24 -60.57 -24.90
C ASN A 100 -24.17 -62.00 -25.48
N CYS A 101 -23.93 -63.01 -24.64
CA CYS A 101 -23.82 -64.43 -24.98
C CYS A 101 -22.83 -64.74 -26.13
N ASN A 102 -21.77 -63.94 -26.31
CA ASN A 102 -20.78 -64.15 -27.38
C ASN A 102 -19.65 -65.12 -26.97
N GLY A 103 -19.59 -65.49 -25.68
CA GLY A 103 -18.59 -66.38 -25.10
C GLY A 103 -17.38 -65.67 -24.48
N VAL A 104 -17.41 -64.35 -24.35
CA VAL A 104 -16.40 -63.51 -23.67
C VAL A 104 -17.12 -62.71 -22.59
N VAL A 105 -16.62 -62.79 -21.36
CA VAL A 105 -17.19 -62.09 -20.20
C VAL A 105 -16.69 -60.65 -20.18
N ASP A 106 -17.60 -59.70 -19.95
CA ASP A 106 -17.37 -58.26 -19.78
C ASP A 106 -16.59 -57.60 -20.94
N ASP A 107 -16.77 -58.07 -22.18
CA ASP A 107 -16.03 -57.54 -23.33
C ASP A 107 -16.63 -56.24 -23.87
N ASN A 108 -15.86 -55.14 -23.82
CA ASN A 108 -16.38 -53.80 -24.11
C ASN A 108 -17.52 -53.38 -23.16
N ALA A 109 -17.43 -53.76 -21.89
CA ALA A 109 -18.36 -53.33 -20.86
C ALA A 109 -18.49 -51.80 -20.81
N THR A 110 -19.73 -51.32 -20.66
CA THR A 110 -20.02 -49.88 -20.74
C THR A 110 -19.61 -49.07 -19.51
N ASP A 111 -19.28 -49.75 -18.42
CA ASP A 111 -18.88 -49.21 -17.11
C ASP A 111 -17.43 -49.56 -16.76
N MET A 112 -16.58 -49.84 -17.75
CA MET A 112 -15.14 -49.99 -17.52
C MET A 112 -14.51 -48.70 -16.99
N THR A 113 -13.58 -48.85 -16.05
CA THR A 113 -12.84 -47.74 -15.45
C THR A 113 -11.51 -47.53 -16.17
N ILE A 114 -11.08 -46.28 -16.34
CA ILE A 114 -9.73 -45.94 -16.79
C ILE A 114 -8.79 -46.10 -15.59
N TRP A 115 -7.70 -46.84 -15.79
CA TRP A 115 -6.65 -47.03 -14.80
C TRP A 115 -5.35 -46.46 -15.35
N TYR A 116 -4.70 -45.58 -14.60
CA TYR A 116 -3.44 -44.91 -14.94
C TYR A 116 -2.29 -45.69 -14.33
N LEU A 117 -1.18 -45.87 -15.05
CA LEU A 117 0.04 -46.47 -14.53
C LEU A 117 0.54 -45.60 -13.37
N ASP A 118 0.87 -46.25 -12.27
CA ASP A 118 1.39 -45.67 -11.03
C ASP A 118 2.72 -46.38 -10.76
N SER A 119 3.82 -45.80 -11.24
CA SER A 119 5.13 -46.48 -11.23
C SER A 119 5.91 -46.31 -9.93
N ASP A 120 5.61 -45.29 -9.13
CA ASP A 120 6.24 -45.01 -7.83
C ASP A 120 5.37 -45.38 -6.59
N GLU A 121 4.13 -45.80 -6.82
CA GLU A 121 3.16 -46.30 -5.84
C GLU A 121 2.62 -45.23 -4.88
N ASP A 122 2.48 -43.99 -5.32
CA ASP A 122 2.02 -42.86 -4.51
C ASP A 122 0.48 -42.70 -4.45
N GLY A 123 -0.23 -43.30 -5.41
CA GLY A 123 -1.69 -43.30 -5.50
C GLY A 123 -2.29 -42.45 -6.62
N TYR A 124 -1.48 -41.65 -7.30
CA TYR A 124 -1.77 -40.97 -8.56
C TYR A 124 -1.06 -41.70 -9.71
N GLY A 125 -1.42 -41.39 -10.95
CA GLY A 125 -0.83 -42.08 -12.09
C GLY A 125 -0.74 -41.20 -13.32
N ASP A 126 0.20 -41.59 -14.19
CA ASP A 126 0.54 -40.89 -15.42
C ASP A 126 -0.65 -40.81 -16.38
N VAL A 127 -1.13 -39.59 -16.63
CA VAL A 127 -2.22 -39.28 -17.56
C VAL A 127 -1.98 -39.77 -18.99
N SER A 128 -0.72 -39.93 -19.38
CA SER A 128 -0.30 -40.40 -20.70
C SER A 128 -0.22 -41.94 -20.81
N SER A 129 -0.24 -42.65 -19.67
CA SER A 129 -0.11 -44.09 -19.56
C SER A 129 -1.33 -44.71 -18.88
N TRP A 130 -2.38 -45.00 -19.65
CA TRP A 130 -3.62 -45.56 -19.11
C TRP A 130 -4.15 -46.78 -19.87
N VAL A 131 -5.00 -47.55 -19.20
CA VAL A 131 -5.72 -48.70 -19.77
C VAL A 131 -7.17 -48.73 -19.28
N LEU A 132 -8.09 -49.17 -20.15
CA LEU A 132 -9.51 -49.32 -19.82
C LEU A 132 -9.81 -50.75 -19.39
N ASN A 133 -10.29 -50.97 -18.16
CA ASN A 133 -10.51 -52.31 -17.61
C ASN A 133 -11.56 -52.33 -16.48
N CYS A 134 -12.24 -53.45 -16.27
CA CYS A 134 -13.21 -53.61 -15.19
C CYS A 134 -12.57 -53.65 -13.79
N THR A 135 -11.31 -54.07 -13.71
CA THR A 135 -10.55 -54.16 -12.46
C THR A 135 -9.16 -53.58 -12.63
N ALA A 136 -8.63 -52.97 -11.57
CA ALA A 136 -7.28 -52.43 -11.50
C ALA A 136 -6.23 -53.43 -11.99
N PRO A 137 -5.52 -53.11 -13.08
CA PRO A 137 -4.30 -53.80 -13.45
C PRO A 137 -3.19 -53.60 -12.39
N GLU A 138 -2.13 -54.41 -12.47
CA GLU A 138 -0.98 -54.27 -11.56
C GLU A 138 -0.27 -52.93 -11.81
N LEU A 139 0.07 -52.20 -10.73
CA LEU A 139 0.67 -50.86 -10.78
C LEU A 139 -0.22 -49.83 -11.49
N HIS A 140 -1.54 -49.87 -11.31
CA HIS A 140 -2.41 -48.83 -11.83
C HIS A 140 -3.46 -48.40 -10.82
N VAL A 141 -3.78 -47.10 -10.83
CA VAL A 141 -4.73 -46.43 -9.93
C VAL A 141 -5.78 -45.66 -10.73
N PRO A 142 -6.95 -45.34 -10.14
CA PRO A 142 -8.03 -44.65 -10.85
C PRO A 142 -7.89 -43.12 -10.81
N LEU A 143 -6.99 -42.61 -9.96
CA LEU A 143 -6.67 -41.19 -9.86
C LEU A 143 -5.60 -40.87 -10.90
N ALA A 144 -5.76 -39.74 -11.58
CA ALA A 144 -4.83 -39.25 -12.59
C ALA A 144 -4.25 -37.92 -12.10
N GLY A 145 -3.20 -37.45 -12.77
CA GLY A 145 -2.66 -36.11 -12.52
C GLY A 145 -1.26 -36.10 -11.92
N ASP A 146 -0.60 -37.25 -11.89
CA ASP A 146 0.83 -37.32 -11.58
C ASP A 146 1.64 -36.74 -12.75
N CYS A 147 2.45 -35.72 -12.46
CA CYS A 147 3.30 -35.03 -13.41
C CYS A 147 4.73 -35.59 -13.48
N ASP A 148 5.16 -36.41 -12.51
CA ASP A 148 6.37 -37.24 -12.57
C ASP A 148 6.14 -38.60 -11.89
N ASP A 149 5.55 -39.54 -12.63
CA ASP A 149 5.21 -40.92 -12.20
C ASP A 149 6.42 -41.79 -11.78
N GLN A 150 7.61 -41.22 -11.67
CA GLN A 150 8.79 -41.87 -11.10
C GLN A 150 9.19 -41.31 -9.73
N ASP A 151 8.53 -40.25 -9.26
CA ASP A 151 8.80 -39.56 -8.00
C ASP A 151 7.56 -39.42 -7.12
N SER A 152 7.48 -40.26 -6.09
CA SER A 152 6.37 -40.29 -5.13
C SER A 152 6.23 -39.02 -4.26
N GLU A 153 7.17 -38.08 -4.38
CA GLU A 153 7.10 -36.76 -3.76
C GLU A 153 6.49 -35.70 -4.70
N THR A 154 6.01 -36.08 -5.89
CA THR A 154 5.46 -35.15 -6.89
C THR A 154 4.09 -35.62 -7.38
N SER A 155 3.01 -35.14 -6.75
CA SER A 155 1.65 -35.51 -7.12
C SER A 155 0.58 -34.58 -6.51
N PRO A 156 -0.67 -34.60 -7.00
CA PRO A 156 -1.71 -33.65 -6.61
C PRO A 156 -2.03 -33.44 -5.13
N ASP A 157 -1.65 -34.37 -4.25
CA ASP A 157 -1.86 -34.26 -2.81
C ASP A 157 -0.58 -33.86 -2.03
N THR A 158 0.54 -33.68 -2.72
CA THR A 158 1.79 -33.20 -2.13
C THR A 158 1.65 -31.71 -1.76
N PRO A 159 2.13 -31.27 -0.58
CA PRO A 159 2.25 -29.85 -0.29
C PRO A 159 3.52 -29.24 -0.92
N GLU A 160 3.43 -28.02 -1.46
CA GLU A 160 4.58 -27.39 -2.11
C GLU A 160 5.74 -27.13 -1.16
N GLU A 161 6.94 -27.40 -1.67
CA GLU A 161 8.19 -26.91 -1.13
C GLU A 161 8.75 -25.86 -2.09
N CYS A 162 9.36 -24.79 -1.57
CA CYS A 162 10.07 -23.78 -2.38
C CYS A 162 11.34 -24.41 -2.99
N ASN A 163 11.22 -25.05 -4.15
CA ASN A 163 12.28 -25.86 -4.76
C ASN A 163 12.36 -25.73 -6.31
N ASP A 164 11.65 -24.76 -6.90
CA ASP A 164 11.51 -24.51 -8.35
C ASP A 164 10.83 -25.67 -9.12
N LEU A 165 10.05 -26.53 -8.45
CA LEU A 165 9.23 -27.59 -9.04
C LEU A 165 7.73 -27.34 -8.75
N ASP A 166 6.89 -28.00 -9.54
CA ASP A 166 5.44 -28.08 -9.31
C ASP A 166 5.20 -29.41 -8.59
N ASP A 167 5.38 -29.44 -7.27
CA ASP A 167 5.32 -30.64 -6.43
C ASP A 167 3.88 -31.20 -6.39
N ASN A 168 2.87 -30.35 -6.53
CA ASN A 168 1.46 -30.76 -6.54
C ASN A 168 0.79 -30.83 -7.92
N CYS A 169 1.57 -30.72 -8.99
CA CYS A 169 1.11 -30.90 -10.36
C CYS A 169 -0.11 -30.04 -10.75
N ASN A 170 -0.27 -28.84 -10.17
CA ASN A 170 -1.39 -27.94 -10.48
C ASN A 170 -1.07 -26.94 -11.60
N GLY A 171 0.16 -26.94 -12.10
CA GLY A 171 0.66 -26.06 -13.15
C GLY A 171 1.24 -24.74 -12.64
N GLN A 172 1.36 -24.55 -11.34
CA GLN A 172 2.06 -23.45 -10.68
C GLN A 172 3.34 -23.99 -10.04
N ILE A 173 4.36 -23.15 -9.96
CA ILE A 173 5.63 -23.49 -9.31
C ILE A 173 5.70 -22.68 -8.03
N ASP A 174 5.96 -23.36 -6.90
CA ASP A 174 6.15 -22.78 -5.56
C ASP A 174 5.00 -21.84 -5.08
N GLU A 175 3.73 -22.16 -5.37
CA GLU A 175 2.63 -21.32 -4.92
C GLU A 175 2.41 -21.36 -3.39
N GLY A 176 1.93 -20.24 -2.85
CA GLY A 176 1.77 -20.07 -1.39
C GLY A 176 3.04 -19.64 -0.66
N PHE A 177 4.15 -19.44 -1.37
CA PHE A 177 5.34 -18.75 -0.88
C PHE A 177 5.36 -17.30 -1.38
N ASP A 178 5.57 -16.34 -0.48
CA ASP A 178 5.79 -14.95 -0.88
C ASP A 178 7.15 -14.84 -1.56
N ALA A 179 7.19 -14.35 -2.80
CA ALA A 179 8.44 -14.01 -3.45
C ALA A 179 9.10 -12.86 -2.68
N ILE A 180 10.29 -13.10 -2.13
CA ILE A 180 11.07 -12.08 -1.41
C ILE A 180 12.07 -11.47 -2.39
N ASP A 181 12.18 -10.15 -2.41
CA ASP A 181 13.21 -9.45 -3.19
C ASP A 181 14.56 -9.53 -2.49
N TRP A 182 15.55 -10.06 -3.20
CA TRP A 182 16.95 -10.14 -2.77
C TRP A 182 17.81 -9.22 -3.64
N TYR A 183 18.65 -8.41 -3.01
CA TYR A 183 19.51 -7.40 -3.64
C TYR A 183 20.95 -7.86 -3.55
N TYR A 184 21.69 -7.81 -4.65
CA TYR A 184 23.09 -8.20 -4.68
C TYR A 184 23.91 -7.29 -3.75
N ASP A 185 24.72 -7.89 -2.88
CA ASP A 185 25.62 -7.21 -1.93
C ASP A 185 27.05 -7.48 -2.40
N ALA A 186 27.61 -6.58 -3.21
CA ALA A 186 28.89 -6.86 -3.89
C ALA A 186 30.12 -6.64 -3.00
N ASP A 187 30.00 -5.88 -1.92
CA ASP A 187 31.09 -5.58 -0.99
C ASP A 187 30.98 -6.24 0.40
N GLU A 188 29.89 -6.98 0.63
CA GLU A 188 29.58 -7.80 1.81
C GLU A 188 29.34 -6.99 3.10
N ASP A 189 28.74 -5.79 3.00
CA ASP A 189 28.48 -4.92 4.15
C ASP A 189 27.09 -5.10 4.80
N GLY A 190 26.19 -5.82 4.13
CA GLY A 190 24.83 -6.12 4.59
C GLY A 190 23.72 -5.28 3.97
N PHE A 191 24.06 -4.34 3.08
CA PHE A 191 23.14 -3.59 2.22
C PHE A 191 23.39 -3.98 0.76
N GLY A 192 22.35 -3.95 -0.07
CA GLY A 192 22.45 -4.40 -1.47
C GLY A 192 22.00 -3.35 -2.46
N ASP A 193 22.46 -3.49 -3.70
CA ASP A 193 22.15 -2.59 -4.81
C ASP A 193 20.65 -2.62 -5.16
N PRO A 194 19.90 -1.51 -5.01
CA PRO A 194 18.48 -1.43 -5.35
C PRO A 194 18.16 -1.67 -6.84
N TRP A 195 19.16 -1.69 -7.71
CA TRP A 195 19.02 -1.98 -9.14
C TRP A 195 19.41 -3.41 -9.52
N ALA A 196 19.96 -4.20 -8.59
CA ALA A 196 20.37 -5.59 -8.79
C ALA A 196 19.51 -6.57 -7.98
N VAL A 197 18.20 -6.57 -8.28
CA VAL A 197 17.18 -7.38 -7.59
C VAL A 197 16.90 -8.71 -8.29
N VAL A 198 16.72 -9.76 -7.51
CA VAL A 198 16.16 -11.06 -7.94
C VAL A 198 15.12 -11.50 -6.90
N SER A 199 13.91 -11.79 -7.35
CA SER A 199 12.85 -12.29 -6.47
C SER A 199 12.94 -13.80 -6.33
N SER A 200 13.02 -14.31 -5.11
CA SER A 200 13.08 -15.75 -4.79
C SER A 200 12.53 -16.01 -3.38
N CYS A 201 11.91 -17.17 -3.16
CA CYS A 201 11.47 -17.61 -1.84
C CYS A 201 12.63 -18.19 -0.98
N GLU A 202 13.82 -18.40 -1.53
CA GLU A 202 15.04 -18.78 -0.79
C GLU A 202 16.10 -17.66 -0.75
N GLU A 203 16.92 -17.67 0.32
CA GLU A 203 18.09 -16.79 0.45
C GLU A 203 19.15 -17.16 -0.60
N MET A 204 19.40 -16.24 -1.53
CA MET A 204 20.48 -16.38 -2.50
C MET A 204 21.83 -15.94 -1.91
N VAL A 205 22.85 -16.76 -2.13
CA VAL A 205 24.20 -16.52 -1.62
C VAL A 205 24.77 -15.23 -2.21
N GLY A 206 25.13 -14.28 -1.33
CA GLY A 206 25.70 -12.98 -1.72
C GLY A 206 24.64 -11.92 -2.03
N MET A 207 23.42 -12.09 -1.50
CA MET A 207 22.34 -11.13 -1.60
C MET A 207 21.72 -10.86 -0.22
N VAL A 208 21.14 -9.68 -0.03
CA VAL A 208 20.50 -9.22 1.21
C VAL A 208 19.12 -8.63 0.92
N GLN A 209 18.28 -8.45 1.94
CA GLN A 209 16.93 -7.88 1.77
C GLN A 209 16.92 -6.34 1.81
N ASP A 210 17.94 -5.74 2.41
CA ASP A 210 18.00 -4.30 2.60
C ASP A 210 18.63 -3.64 1.37
N ASN A 211 17.88 -2.82 0.64
CA ASN A 211 18.25 -2.30 -0.67
C ASN A 211 18.79 -0.87 -0.64
N THR A 212 19.23 -0.43 0.52
CA THR A 212 19.55 0.96 0.78
C THR A 212 21.01 1.31 0.52
N ASP A 213 21.74 0.45 -0.19
CA ASP A 213 23.10 0.75 -0.62
C ASP A 213 23.10 1.67 -1.85
N CYS A 214 23.78 2.82 -1.76
CA CYS A 214 23.90 3.78 -2.85
C CYS A 214 25.21 3.64 -3.65
N ASP A 215 26.20 2.89 -3.15
CA ASP A 215 27.41 2.46 -3.87
C ASP A 215 27.84 1.06 -3.38
N ASP A 216 27.16 0.03 -3.90
CA ASP A 216 27.37 -1.40 -3.62
C ASP A 216 28.80 -1.91 -3.94
N SER A 217 29.68 -1.04 -4.43
CA SER A 217 31.10 -1.35 -4.66
C SER A 217 32.02 -0.85 -3.54
N ASP A 218 31.50 -0.10 -2.58
CA ASP A 218 32.24 0.54 -1.50
C ASP A 218 31.51 0.53 -0.15
N SER A 219 31.88 -0.43 0.71
CA SER A 219 31.32 -0.66 2.07
C SER A 219 31.43 0.52 3.05
N GLU A 220 32.06 1.61 2.64
CA GLU A 220 32.07 2.88 3.38
C GLU A 220 30.89 3.81 2.98
N HIS A 221 30.02 3.45 2.03
CA HIS A 221 28.88 4.28 1.59
C HIS A 221 27.55 3.52 1.72
N ASN A 222 27.04 3.42 2.94
CA ASN A 222 25.81 2.70 3.28
C ASN A 222 25.05 3.45 4.38
N PRO A 223 23.78 3.11 4.68
CA PRO A 223 22.95 3.84 5.66
C PRO A 223 23.47 3.96 7.07
N ASN A 224 24.46 3.14 7.45
CA ASN A 224 25.08 3.20 8.75
C ASN A 224 26.35 4.06 8.79
N THR A 225 26.82 4.53 7.63
CA THR A 225 27.98 5.41 7.55
C THR A 225 27.63 6.78 8.13
N PRO A 226 28.48 7.38 8.97
CA PRO A 226 28.36 8.79 9.33
C PRO A 226 28.84 9.69 8.20
N GLU A 227 28.07 10.71 7.85
CA GLU A 227 28.44 11.72 6.84
C GLU A 227 29.80 12.37 7.10
N GLU A 228 30.57 12.54 6.03
CA GLU A 228 31.72 13.43 5.92
C GLU A 228 31.38 14.58 4.97
N CYS A 229 31.83 15.81 5.26
CA CYS A 229 31.68 16.94 4.32
C CYS A 229 32.61 16.75 3.10
N ASN A 230 32.19 15.93 2.15
CA ASN A 230 32.96 15.51 0.97
C ASN A 230 32.16 15.65 -0.35
N GLY A 231 30.87 15.98 -0.28
CA GLY A 231 29.95 16.15 -1.42
C GLY A 231 29.38 14.84 -1.98
N ILE A 232 29.44 13.75 -1.21
CA ILE A 232 28.84 12.44 -1.45
C ILE A 232 27.74 12.25 -0.38
N ASP A 233 26.74 11.42 -0.69
CA ASP A 233 25.72 10.99 0.28
C ASP A 233 26.25 9.71 0.91
N ASP A 234 27.05 9.84 1.97
CA ASP A 234 27.79 8.71 2.54
C ASP A 234 26.82 7.71 3.21
N ASN A 235 25.67 8.17 3.67
CA ASN A 235 24.67 7.39 4.38
C ASN A 235 23.39 7.09 3.59
N CYS A 236 23.44 7.32 2.28
CA CYS A 236 22.39 6.95 1.34
C CYS A 236 20.98 7.43 1.72
N ASN A 237 20.86 8.56 2.42
CA ASN A 237 19.55 9.08 2.87
C ASN A 237 18.95 10.11 1.89
N GLY A 238 19.64 10.40 0.79
CA GLY A 238 19.26 11.34 -0.25
C GLY A 238 19.66 12.79 0.05
N GLN A 239 20.44 13.04 1.09
CA GLN A 239 21.00 14.35 1.44
C GLN A 239 22.53 14.30 1.32
N LEU A 240 23.12 15.43 0.92
CA LEU A 240 24.58 15.54 0.83
C LEU A 240 25.09 16.27 2.08
N ASP A 241 26.06 15.69 2.77
CA ASP A 241 26.80 16.29 3.88
C ASP A 241 25.90 16.84 5.01
N GLU A 242 24.79 16.16 5.38
CA GLU A 242 23.92 16.68 6.43
C GLU A 242 24.54 16.59 7.83
N GLY A 243 24.10 17.48 8.72
CA GLY A 243 24.69 17.61 10.06
C GLY A 243 25.97 18.46 10.11
N PHE A 244 26.51 18.89 8.96
CA PHE A 244 27.54 19.93 8.89
C PHE A 244 26.90 21.32 8.81
N ALA A 245 27.48 22.28 9.54
CA ALA A 245 27.01 23.67 9.47
C ALA A 245 27.39 24.26 8.12
N GLU A 246 26.40 24.71 7.35
CA GLU A 246 26.61 25.50 6.16
C GLU A 246 27.13 26.89 6.57
N LEU A 247 28.36 27.21 6.18
CA LEU A 247 29.00 28.49 6.48
C LEU A 247 29.04 29.33 5.20
N ASP A 248 28.75 30.62 5.34
CA ASP A 248 28.89 31.57 4.25
C ASP A 248 30.36 31.94 4.08
N TRP A 249 30.87 31.75 2.87
CA TRP A 249 32.22 32.15 2.47
C TRP A 249 32.14 33.27 1.45
N TYR A 250 32.92 34.33 1.65
CA TYR A 250 32.96 35.54 0.84
C TYR A 250 34.28 35.60 0.09
N TYR A 251 34.25 35.89 -1.20
CA TYR A 251 35.47 35.96 -2.00
C TYR A 251 36.34 37.13 -1.52
N ASP A 252 37.64 36.85 -1.33
CA ASP A 252 38.65 37.82 -0.90
C ASP A 252 39.61 38.01 -2.08
N SER A 253 39.38 39.06 -2.88
CA SER A 253 40.10 39.26 -4.14
C SER A 253 41.49 39.89 -3.96
N ASP A 254 41.77 40.55 -2.85
CA ASP A 254 43.05 41.23 -2.60
C ASP A 254 43.89 40.62 -1.45
N GLU A 255 43.38 39.55 -0.84
CA GLU A 255 44.02 38.68 0.15
C GLU A 255 44.27 39.36 1.51
N ASP A 256 43.40 40.27 1.94
CA ASP A 256 43.54 41.02 3.19
C ASP A 256 42.83 40.39 4.40
N GLY A 257 41.96 39.40 4.17
CA GLY A 257 41.24 38.65 5.20
C GLY A 257 39.77 39.04 5.37
N PHE A 258 39.29 40.06 4.66
CA PHE A 258 37.89 40.46 4.56
C PHE A 258 37.40 40.16 3.13
N GLY A 259 36.13 39.80 2.96
CA GLY A 259 35.59 39.37 1.68
C GLY A 259 34.40 40.20 1.24
N ASP A 260 34.16 40.22 -0.07
CA ASP A 260 33.06 40.97 -0.69
C ASP A 260 31.68 40.41 -0.24
N PRO A 261 30.86 41.18 0.51
CA PRO A 261 29.53 40.74 0.94
C PRO A 261 28.57 40.44 -0.22
N SER A 262 28.88 40.87 -1.45
CA SER A 262 28.11 40.58 -2.66
C SER A 262 28.52 39.28 -3.38
N MET A 263 29.64 38.65 -3.00
CA MET A 263 30.13 37.41 -3.58
C MET A 263 30.24 36.28 -2.54
N VAL A 264 29.07 35.73 -2.16
CA VAL A 264 28.93 34.65 -1.17
C VAL A 264 28.70 33.28 -1.81
N VAL A 265 29.34 32.26 -1.26
CA VAL A 265 29.04 30.85 -1.51
C VAL A 265 28.93 30.12 -0.17
N SER A 266 27.81 29.44 0.05
CA SER A 266 27.55 28.66 1.25
C SER A 266 28.10 27.23 1.09
N SER A 267 28.92 26.77 2.05
CA SER A 267 29.54 25.44 2.05
C SER A 267 30.03 25.05 3.45
N CYS A 268 30.05 23.75 3.76
CA CYS A 268 30.65 23.23 5.00
C CYS A 268 32.19 23.28 5.02
N GLN A 269 32.85 23.59 3.90
CA GLN A 269 34.31 23.76 3.80
C GLN A 269 34.72 25.10 3.18
N GLN A 270 35.84 25.64 3.66
CA GLN A 270 36.46 26.84 3.09
C GLN A 270 36.95 26.59 1.67
N MET A 271 36.34 27.25 0.70
CA MET A 271 36.86 27.32 -0.67
C MET A 271 38.10 28.21 -0.75
N VAL A 272 39.04 27.84 -1.60
CA VAL A 272 40.30 28.59 -1.78
C VAL A 272 40.01 29.99 -2.28
N GLY A 273 40.53 31.01 -1.58
CA GLY A 273 40.32 32.43 -1.91
C GLY A 273 39.03 33.03 -1.35
N MET A 274 38.45 32.41 -0.31
CA MET A 274 37.27 32.93 0.38
C MET A 274 37.48 32.97 1.89
N VAL A 275 36.87 33.93 2.58
CA VAL A 275 36.93 34.18 4.03
C VAL A 275 35.53 34.29 4.64
N GLN A 276 35.36 34.21 5.96
CA GLN A 276 34.03 34.30 6.60
C GLN A 276 33.60 35.73 6.91
N ASP A 277 34.55 36.65 7.03
CA ASP A 277 34.27 38.04 7.37
C ASP A 277 33.90 38.80 6.09
N ASN A 278 32.71 39.40 6.06
CA ASN A 278 32.12 39.98 4.86
C ASN A 278 32.10 41.51 4.86
N THR A 279 33.00 42.09 5.63
CA THR A 279 32.95 43.50 5.99
C THR A 279 33.84 44.37 5.10
N ASP A 280 34.32 43.83 3.99
CA ASP A 280 35.08 44.58 2.99
C ASP A 280 34.15 45.44 2.11
N CYS A 281 34.34 46.76 2.15
CA CYS A 281 33.61 47.71 1.33
C CYS A 281 34.27 47.97 -0.05
N ASN A 282 35.51 47.51 -0.26
CA ASN A 282 36.24 47.56 -1.52
C ASN A 282 37.26 46.41 -1.65
N ASP A 283 36.75 45.21 -2.00
CA ASP A 283 37.49 43.94 -2.22
C ASP A 283 38.59 43.98 -3.30
N SER A 284 38.87 45.14 -3.89
CA SER A 284 39.97 45.34 -4.82
C SER A 284 41.13 46.18 -4.26
N ASP A 285 41.01 46.65 -3.01
CA ASP A 285 41.93 47.55 -2.35
C ASP A 285 42.09 47.29 -0.84
N SER A 286 43.05 46.44 -0.49
CA SER A 286 43.46 46.08 0.89
C SER A 286 43.80 47.23 1.86
N GLU A 287 43.73 48.49 1.42
CA GLU A 287 43.80 49.68 2.28
C GLU A 287 42.41 50.23 2.65
N HIS A 288 41.31 49.54 2.33
CA HIS A 288 39.93 49.92 2.67
C HIS A 288 39.17 48.73 3.25
N ASN A 289 39.36 48.48 4.54
CA ASN A 289 38.78 47.38 5.28
C ASN A 289 38.54 47.78 6.74
N PRO A 290 37.79 47.01 7.55
CA PRO A 290 37.43 47.37 8.93
C PRO A 290 38.57 47.64 9.90
N ASP A 291 39.77 47.14 9.59
CA ASP A 291 40.97 47.36 10.42
C ASP A 291 41.75 48.62 10.01
N THR A 292 41.33 49.28 8.93
CA THR A 292 41.96 50.50 8.43
C THR A 292 41.58 51.71 9.30
N PRO A 293 42.54 52.51 9.80
CA PRO A 293 42.22 53.75 10.50
C PRO A 293 41.78 54.86 9.54
N GLU A 294 40.74 55.61 9.91
CA GLU A 294 40.20 56.73 9.15
C GLU A 294 41.20 57.89 8.94
N GLU A 295 41.19 58.49 7.74
CA GLU A 295 41.82 59.78 7.46
C GLU A 295 40.76 60.84 7.11
N CYS A 296 40.81 62.09 7.63
CA CYS A 296 39.86 63.20 7.29
C CYS A 296 39.99 63.58 5.79
N ASN A 297 39.43 62.75 4.90
CA ASN A 297 39.66 62.68 3.46
C ASN A 297 38.33 62.61 2.66
N GLY A 298 37.22 62.27 3.32
CA GLY A 298 35.89 62.18 2.73
C GLY A 298 35.52 60.82 2.14
N THR A 299 36.22 59.76 2.54
CA THR A 299 35.97 58.34 2.21
C THR A 299 35.74 57.57 3.51
N ASP A 300 34.96 56.49 3.46
CA ASP A 300 34.81 55.54 4.56
C ASP A 300 35.94 54.52 4.41
N ASP A 301 37.06 54.76 5.08
CA ASP A 301 38.28 53.96 4.94
C ASP A 301 38.17 52.64 5.74
N ASN A 302 37.36 52.64 6.81
CA ASN A 302 37.18 51.51 7.73
C ASN A 302 35.87 50.72 7.53
N CYS A 303 35.14 51.00 6.45
CA CYS A 303 33.93 50.27 6.04
C CYS A 303 32.82 50.19 7.12
N ASN A 304 32.75 51.14 8.05
CA ASN A 304 31.74 51.12 9.12
C ASN A 304 30.45 51.88 8.76
N GLY A 305 30.41 52.51 7.60
CA GLY A 305 29.27 53.25 7.07
C GLY A 305 29.23 54.73 7.45
N GLU A 306 30.20 55.22 8.21
CA GLU A 306 30.44 56.64 8.50
C GLU A 306 31.64 57.15 7.68
N ILE A 307 31.79 58.47 7.59
CA ILE A 307 32.89 59.10 6.82
C ILE A 307 33.61 60.04 7.79
N ASP A 308 34.93 59.85 7.96
CA ASP A 308 35.82 60.68 8.78
C ASP A 308 35.44 60.77 10.30
N GLU A 309 34.77 59.77 10.86
CA GLU A 309 34.13 59.80 12.20
C GLU A 309 35.12 59.81 13.39
N ASP A 310 36.36 59.36 13.19
CA ASP A 310 37.43 59.47 14.19
C ASP A 310 37.94 60.91 14.38
N PHE A 311 37.41 61.86 13.60
CA PHE A 311 37.74 63.29 13.71
C PHE A 311 36.55 64.08 14.29
N ALA A 312 36.70 64.54 15.53
CA ALA A 312 35.68 65.40 16.15
C ALA A 312 35.50 66.71 15.37
N GLU A 313 34.30 66.94 14.82
CA GLU A 313 33.90 68.25 14.33
C GLU A 313 33.89 69.25 15.50
N SER A 314 34.62 70.35 15.36
CA SER A 314 34.58 71.45 16.32
C SER A 314 33.76 72.59 15.75
N ASP A 315 32.87 73.15 16.58
CA ASP A 315 32.17 74.39 16.29
C ASP A 315 33.12 75.58 16.49
N TRP A 316 33.21 76.44 15.49
CA TRP A 316 34.01 77.66 15.52
C TRP A 316 33.08 78.87 15.41
N TYR A 317 33.24 79.85 16.30
CA TYR A 317 32.42 81.05 16.43
C TYR A 317 33.22 82.28 16.03
N TYR A 318 32.62 83.21 15.29
CA TYR A 318 33.31 84.41 14.84
C TYR A 318 33.54 85.39 16.00
N ASP A 319 34.77 85.83 16.20
CA ASP A 319 35.17 86.78 17.26
C ASP A 319 35.43 88.15 16.61
N ALA A 320 34.51 89.09 16.83
CA ALA A 320 34.52 90.37 16.12
C ALA A 320 35.38 91.46 16.79
N ASP A 321 35.54 91.43 18.11
CA ASP A 321 36.27 92.44 18.88
C ASP A 321 37.65 91.97 19.41
N GLU A 322 38.01 90.71 19.12
CA GLU A 322 39.28 90.04 19.38
C GLU A 322 39.57 89.83 20.88
N ASP A 323 38.55 89.67 21.71
CA ASP A 323 38.70 89.45 23.16
C ASP A 323 38.86 87.96 23.55
N GLY A 324 38.56 87.04 22.63
CA GLY A 324 38.71 85.59 22.79
C GLY A 324 37.41 84.82 23.01
N PHE A 325 36.28 85.53 23.14
CA PHE A 325 34.93 84.96 23.11
C PHE A 325 34.27 85.32 21.77
N GLY A 326 33.42 84.44 21.22
CA GLY A 326 32.82 84.62 19.90
C GLY A 326 31.30 84.62 19.93
N ASP A 327 30.70 85.21 18.90
CA ASP A 327 29.25 85.31 18.76
C ASP A 327 28.59 83.92 18.62
N PRO A 328 27.76 83.46 19.58
CA PRO A 328 27.08 82.18 19.51
C PRO A 328 26.10 82.05 18.33
N SER A 329 25.77 83.17 17.66
CA SER A 329 24.91 83.20 16.48
C SER A 329 25.66 83.07 15.14
N MET A 330 26.99 83.09 15.14
CA MET A 330 27.84 82.96 13.93
C MET A 330 28.81 81.77 14.00
N VAL A 331 28.30 80.56 13.79
CA VAL A 331 29.03 79.27 13.91
C VAL A 331 29.30 78.56 12.57
N VAL A 332 30.46 77.90 12.47
CA VAL A 332 30.78 76.91 11.40
C VAL A 332 31.47 75.68 12.00
N SER A 333 30.96 74.48 11.68
CA SER A 333 31.48 73.19 12.15
C SER A 333 32.48 72.59 11.14
N SER A 334 33.68 72.20 11.58
CA SER A 334 34.67 71.50 10.75
C SER A 334 35.78 70.80 11.55
N CYS A 335 36.40 69.74 10.98
CA CYS A 335 37.55 69.02 11.56
C CYS A 335 38.84 69.90 11.68
N GLN A 336 38.84 71.14 11.17
CA GLN A 336 39.97 72.11 11.24
C GLN A 336 39.53 73.56 11.51
N GLN A 337 40.34 74.34 12.26
CA GLN A 337 40.07 75.76 12.58
C GLN A 337 40.17 76.68 11.35
N MET A 338 39.13 77.46 11.11
CA MET A 338 39.14 78.56 10.12
C MET A 338 39.65 79.88 10.74
N VAL A 339 40.31 80.71 9.93
CA VAL A 339 40.94 81.97 10.39
C VAL A 339 39.89 82.99 10.83
N GLY A 340 40.01 83.52 12.05
CA GLY A 340 39.12 84.55 12.60
C GLY A 340 37.95 83.99 13.42
N MET A 341 38.05 82.75 13.90
CA MET A 341 37.02 82.10 14.72
C MET A 341 37.65 81.43 15.95
N VAL A 342 36.95 81.47 17.09
CA VAL A 342 37.32 80.90 18.39
C VAL A 342 36.31 79.82 18.81
N GLN A 343 36.66 78.97 19.77
CA GLN A 343 35.76 77.89 20.23
C GLN A 343 34.78 78.34 21.32
N ASP A 344 35.12 79.40 22.05
CA ASP A 344 34.32 79.87 23.17
C ASP A 344 33.23 80.82 22.65
N ASN A 345 31.97 80.52 22.94
CA ASN A 345 30.81 81.19 22.36
C ASN A 345 30.02 82.04 23.36
N THR A 346 30.66 82.37 24.48
CA THR A 346 29.98 82.88 25.68
C THR A 346 29.93 84.40 25.76
N ASP A 347 30.17 85.09 24.65
CA ASP A 347 30.03 86.54 24.58
C ASP A 347 28.55 86.94 24.43
N CYS A 348 28.01 87.65 25.43
CA CYS A 348 26.65 88.17 25.37
C CYS A 348 26.53 89.56 24.69
N ASP A 349 27.66 90.23 24.40
CA ASP A 349 27.78 91.41 23.55
C ASP A 349 29.13 91.43 22.79
N ASP A 350 29.21 90.69 21.67
CA ASP A 350 30.37 90.52 20.74
C ASP A 350 30.87 91.85 20.09
N SER A 351 30.39 92.99 20.59
CA SER A 351 30.85 94.32 20.22
C SER A 351 31.51 95.10 21.37
N ASP A 352 31.53 94.55 22.59
CA ASP A 352 32.02 95.17 23.82
C ASP A 352 32.72 94.19 24.78
N SER A 353 34.04 94.06 24.64
CA SER A 353 34.99 93.37 25.53
C SER A 353 34.92 93.62 27.06
N GLU A 354 34.04 94.49 27.56
CA GLU A 354 33.78 94.69 29.00
C GLU A 354 32.55 93.90 29.52
N HIS A 355 31.83 93.15 28.68
CA HIS A 355 30.67 92.32 29.05
C HIS A 355 30.85 90.88 28.55
N ASN A 356 31.67 90.13 29.28
CA ASN A 356 31.97 88.73 29.01
C ASN A 356 32.01 87.93 30.34
N PRO A 357 32.10 86.59 30.30
CA PRO A 357 31.98 85.73 31.48
C PRO A 357 33.04 85.91 32.58
N ASP A 358 34.12 86.63 32.30
CA ASP A 358 35.19 86.88 33.25
C ASP A 358 34.95 88.14 34.12
N THR A 359 33.82 88.81 33.96
CA THR A 359 33.45 90.00 34.74
C THR A 359 32.82 89.61 36.11
N PRO A 360 33.10 90.31 37.23
CA PRO A 360 32.47 90.00 38.54
C PRO A 360 31.13 90.72 38.78
N GLU A 361 30.17 90.01 39.39
CA GLU A 361 28.83 90.53 39.69
C GLU A 361 28.71 91.56 40.82
N GLU A 362 27.77 92.48 40.67
CA GLU A 362 27.31 93.42 41.69
C GLU A 362 25.80 93.26 41.94
N CYS A 363 25.32 93.28 43.20
CA CYS A 363 23.88 93.18 43.53
C CYS A 363 23.10 94.44 43.08
N ASN A 364 22.82 94.54 41.78
CA ASN A 364 22.36 95.70 41.05
C ASN A 364 21.22 95.39 40.03
N GLY A 365 20.96 94.13 39.70
CA GLY A 365 19.91 93.67 38.80
C GLY A 365 20.25 93.62 37.30
N ILE A 366 21.52 93.53 36.92
CA ILE A 366 22.05 93.21 35.57
C ILE A 366 22.84 91.88 35.67
N ASP A 367 23.01 91.18 34.55
CA ASP A 367 23.83 89.97 34.42
C ASP A 367 25.14 90.40 33.73
N ASP A 368 26.10 90.84 34.53
CA ASP A 368 27.35 91.43 34.07
C ASP A 368 28.27 90.34 33.49
N ASN A 369 28.20 89.11 34.03
CA ASN A 369 29.06 87.98 33.65
C ASN A 369 28.42 86.98 32.66
N CYS A 370 27.37 87.41 31.95
CA CYS A 370 26.72 86.65 30.89
C CYS A 370 26.31 85.21 31.29
N ASN A 371 26.04 84.93 32.58
CA ASN A 371 25.73 83.58 33.06
C ASN A 371 24.23 83.28 33.17
N GLY A 372 23.38 84.25 32.83
CA GLY A 372 21.93 84.14 32.81
C GLY A 372 21.26 84.36 34.17
N GLN A 373 22.00 84.71 35.22
CA GLN A 373 21.48 84.99 36.56
C GLN A 373 21.63 86.48 36.90
N LEU A 374 20.69 86.98 37.71
CA LEU A 374 20.77 88.34 38.23
C LEU A 374 21.27 88.25 39.67
N ASP A 375 22.36 88.95 39.98
CA ASP A 375 22.88 89.15 41.34
C ASP A 375 23.18 87.84 42.12
N GLU A 376 23.75 86.82 41.48
CA GLU A 376 24.08 85.56 42.12
C GLU A 376 25.28 85.67 43.10
N GLY A 377 25.31 84.79 44.11
CA GLY A 377 26.29 84.85 45.20
C GLY A 377 25.75 85.40 46.54
N PHE A 378 24.45 85.64 46.63
CA PHE A 378 23.74 85.98 47.88
C PHE A 378 22.71 84.87 48.23
N ALA A 379 22.77 84.27 49.43
CA ALA A 379 21.96 83.08 49.79
C ALA A 379 20.56 83.41 50.35
N GLU A 380 19.53 82.68 49.93
CA GLU A 380 18.13 82.73 50.41
C GLU A 380 17.83 81.52 51.33
N LEU A 381 17.18 81.71 52.49
CA LEU A 381 16.90 80.64 53.49
C LEU A 381 15.40 80.55 53.83
N ASP A 382 14.90 79.31 54.00
CA ASP A 382 13.53 78.98 54.42
C ASP A 382 13.39 78.87 55.95
N TRP A 383 12.23 79.29 56.48
CA TRP A 383 11.90 79.31 57.91
C TRP A 383 10.45 78.84 58.12
N TYR A 384 10.19 78.02 59.15
CA TYR A 384 8.91 77.37 59.48
C TYR A 384 8.38 77.82 60.86
N TYR A 385 7.07 78.03 61.02
CA TYR A 385 6.48 78.50 62.28
C TYR A 385 6.38 77.37 63.32
N ASP A 386 6.81 77.61 64.56
CA ASP A 386 6.81 76.64 65.68
C ASP A 386 5.84 77.17 66.75
N SER A 387 4.70 76.47 66.94
CA SER A 387 3.55 76.96 67.72
C SER A 387 3.54 76.47 69.16
N ASP A 388 4.02 75.26 69.43
CA ASP A 388 4.04 74.67 70.77
C ASP A 388 5.42 74.73 71.48
N GLU A 389 6.42 75.31 70.83
CA GLU A 389 7.78 75.58 71.31
C GLU A 389 8.61 74.32 71.61
N ASP A 390 8.35 73.21 70.91
CA ASP A 390 9.09 71.96 71.07
C ASP A 390 10.38 71.86 70.22
N GLY A 391 10.52 72.74 69.23
CA GLY A 391 11.69 72.88 68.36
C GLY A 391 11.51 72.36 66.94
N PHE A 392 10.36 71.75 66.64
CA PHE A 392 9.93 71.36 65.30
C PHE A 392 8.84 72.34 64.82
N GLY A 393 8.87 72.72 63.55
CA GLY A 393 7.94 73.70 62.98
C GLY A 393 6.91 73.06 62.05
N ASP A 394 5.78 73.73 61.86
CA ASP A 394 4.73 73.31 60.93
C ASP A 394 5.24 73.42 59.47
N PRO A 395 5.37 72.30 58.74
CA PRO A 395 5.80 72.32 57.34
C PRO A 395 4.83 73.07 56.41
N SER A 396 3.61 73.35 56.85
CA SER A 396 2.61 74.12 56.11
C SER A 396 2.74 75.65 56.25
N MET A 397 3.64 76.16 57.12
CA MET A 397 3.84 77.59 57.39
C MET A 397 5.28 78.09 57.12
N VAL A 398 5.67 78.28 55.82
CA VAL A 398 7.04 78.64 55.36
C VAL A 398 7.22 80.08 54.81
N LEU A 399 8.43 80.66 54.99
CA LEU A 399 8.83 81.96 54.39
C LEU A 399 10.34 82.02 53.99
N SER A 400 10.63 82.31 52.70
CA SER A 400 12.00 82.38 52.14
C SER A 400 12.58 83.80 52.14
N SER A 401 13.79 84.00 52.68
CA SER A 401 14.56 85.24 52.51
C SER A 401 16.04 85.09 52.89
N CYS A 402 16.91 85.97 52.41
CA CYS A 402 18.32 86.01 52.81
C CYS A 402 18.59 86.48 54.26
N GLN A 403 17.54 86.63 55.11
CA GLN A 403 17.61 86.99 56.54
C GLN A 403 16.55 86.24 57.43
N GLN A 404 16.89 85.85 58.67
CA GLN A 404 15.96 85.15 59.59
C GLN A 404 14.88 86.07 60.19
N MET A 405 13.63 85.60 60.26
CA MET A 405 12.49 86.27 60.93
C MET A 405 12.14 85.62 62.29
N VAL A 406 11.51 86.39 63.20
CA VAL A 406 11.26 85.98 64.60
C VAL A 406 10.08 85.00 64.73
N GLY A 407 10.25 83.91 65.47
CA GLY A 407 9.21 82.90 65.73
C GLY A 407 9.16 81.77 64.71
N MET A 408 10.27 81.50 64.02
CA MET A 408 10.37 80.46 63.02
C MET A 408 11.69 79.67 63.17
N VAL A 409 11.62 78.34 63.03
CA VAL A 409 12.71 77.36 63.10
C VAL A 409 12.98 76.79 61.70
N GLN A 410 14.07 76.02 61.53
CA GLN A 410 14.42 75.42 60.23
C GLN A 410 13.94 73.97 60.08
N ASP A 411 13.68 73.30 61.20
CA ASP A 411 13.21 71.92 61.22
C ASP A 411 11.69 71.92 61.10
N ASN A 412 11.14 71.10 60.21
CA ASN A 412 9.73 71.15 59.80
C ASN A 412 8.98 69.83 60.00
N THR A 413 9.45 69.02 60.95
CA THR A 413 9.08 67.60 61.07
C THR A 413 7.99 67.32 62.10
N ASP A 414 7.24 68.34 62.53
CA ASP A 414 6.12 68.18 63.46
C ASP A 414 4.82 67.79 62.73
N CYS A 415 4.27 66.61 63.05
CA CYS A 415 2.98 66.16 62.50
C CYS A 415 1.76 66.64 63.31
N ASN A 416 1.97 67.20 64.50
CA ASN A 416 0.95 67.83 65.33
C ASN A 416 1.54 68.98 66.18
N ASP A 417 1.75 70.15 65.55
CA ASP A 417 2.27 71.44 66.08
C ASP A 417 1.40 72.09 67.20
N SER A 418 0.53 71.30 67.81
CA SER A 418 -0.25 71.65 68.99
C SER A 418 -0.09 70.68 70.17
N ASP A 419 0.71 69.61 69.99
CA ASP A 419 0.89 68.53 70.95
C ASP A 419 2.34 68.03 71.05
N THR A 420 3.00 68.47 72.12
CA THR A 420 4.40 68.13 72.46
C THR A 420 4.71 66.63 72.67
N GLU A 421 3.69 65.75 72.65
CA GLU A 421 3.84 64.28 72.78
C GLU A 421 3.69 63.55 71.43
N HIS A 422 3.66 64.23 70.29
CA HIS A 422 3.60 63.63 68.95
C HIS A 422 4.63 64.31 68.03
N ASN A 423 5.88 63.86 68.09
CA ASN A 423 6.98 64.42 67.32
C ASN A 423 8.00 63.31 66.96
N PRO A 424 9.03 63.59 66.14
CA PRO A 424 9.99 62.58 65.69
C PRO A 424 10.76 61.79 66.76
N ASP A 425 10.68 62.21 68.03
CA ASP A 425 11.40 61.61 69.15
C ASP A 425 10.53 60.68 70.02
N THR A 426 9.24 60.47 69.72
CA THR A 426 8.35 59.59 70.51
C THR A 426 8.45 58.09 70.13
N PRO A 427 8.32 57.12 71.08
CA PRO A 427 8.26 55.69 70.77
C PRO A 427 6.83 55.15 70.53
N GLU A 428 6.66 54.24 69.56
CA GLU A 428 5.38 53.62 69.17
C GLU A 428 4.76 52.59 70.16
N GLU A 429 3.42 52.52 70.19
CA GLU A 429 2.61 51.49 70.86
C GLU A 429 1.57 50.85 69.89
N CYS A 430 1.34 49.51 69.82
CA CYS A 430 0.30 48.86 68.93
C CYS A 430 -1.13 49.38 69.31
N ASN A 431 -1.51 50.57 68.82
CA ASN A 431 -2.66 51.37 69.23
C ASN A 431 -3.40 52.05 68.05
N GLY A 432 -2.81 52.06 66.85
CA GLY A 432 -3.38 52.59 65.61
C GLY A 432 -3.12 54.08 65.33
N ILE A 433 -2.10 54.69 65.93
CA ILE A 433 -1.65 56.08 65.72
C ILE A 433 -0.16 56.04 65.30
N ASP A 434 0.29 57.01 64.49
CA ASP A 434 1.71 57.26 64.19
C ASP A 434 2.25 58.20 65.28
N ASP A 435 2.76 57.63 66.36
CA ASP A 435 3.18 58.38 67.54
C ASP A 435 4.47 59.17 67.29
N ASN A 436 5.30 58.77 66.32
CA ASN A 436 6.63 59.33 66.05
C ASN A 436 6.76 60.13 64.74
N CYS A 437 5.64 60.42 64.06
CA CYS A 437 5.58 61.24 62.86
C CYS A 437 6.49 60.77 61.70
N ASN A 438 6.83 59.48 61.63
CA ASN A 438 7.66 58.96 60.53
C ASN A 438 6.83 58.49 59.32
N GLY A 439 5.50 58.47 59.43
CA GLY A 439 4.56 58.08 58.39
C GLY A 439 4.13 56.61 58.41
N GLU A 440 4.61 55.80 59.37
CA GLU A 440 4.18 54.43 59.63
C GLU A 440 3.33 54.37 60.91
N ILE A 441 2.36 53.45 60.96
CA ILE A 441 1.48 53.25 62.13
C ILE A 441 1.84 51.91 62.76
N ASP A 442 2.12 51.89 64.07
CA ASP A 442 2.42 50.70 64.87
C ASP A 442 3.61 49.85 64.35
N GLU A 443 4.67 50.45 63.82
CA GLU A 443 5.81 49.71 63.28
C GLU A 443 6.63 48.98 64.35
N GLY A 444 7.14 47.78 64.00
CA GLY A 444 7.91 46.92 64.91
C GLY A 444 7.11 45.79 65.59
N PHE A 445 5.81 45.64 65.28
CA PHE A 445 4.99 44.49 65.64
C PHE A 445 4.78 43.56 64.43
N ALA A 446 4.82 42.23 64.64
CA ALA A 446 4.61 41.26 63.55
C ALA A 446 3.12 40.95 63.38
N GLU A 447 2.57 41.15 62.19
CA GLU A 447 1.21 40.74 61.83
C GLU A 447 1.15 39.24 61.49
N SER A 448 0.05 38.59 61.84
CA SER A 448 -0.28 37.23 61.40
C SER A 448 -1.70 37.21 60.86
N ASP A 449 -1.93 36.42 59.82
CA ASP A 449 -3.26 36.18 59.25
C ASP A 449 -4.00 35.12 60.08
N TRP A 450 -5.26 35.42 60.37
CA TRP A 450 -6.17 34.54 61.10
C TRP A 450 -7.45 34.36 60.29
N TYR A 451 -7.94 33.13 60.20
CA TYR A 451 -9.10 32.71 59.41
C TYR A 451 -10.21 32.28 60.35
N TYR A 452 -11.44 32.72 60.11
CA TYR A 452 -12.59 32.35 60.94
C TYR A 452 -12.85 30.84 60.81
N ASP A 453 -13.03 30.16 61.93
CA ASP A 453 -13.30 28.72 62.03
C ASP A 453 -14.71 28.59 62.64
N SER A 454 -15.71 28.37 61.79
CA SER A 454 -17.12 28.44 62.20
C SER A 454 -17.65 27.11 62.74
N ASP A 455 -17.09 25.97 62.34
CA ASP A 455 -17.52 24.64 62.77
C ASP A 455 -16.62 23.96 63.82
N GLU A 456 -15.51 24.61 64.18
CA GLU A 456 -14.52 24.24 65.20
C GLU A 456 -13.69 22.99 64.85
N ASP A 457 -13.44 22.73 63.56
CA ASP A 457 -12.66 21.57 63.09
C ASP A 457 -11.13 21.81 63.03
N GLY A 458 -10.71 23.08 63.08
CA GLY A 458 -9.32 23.52 63.12
C GLY A 458 -8.76 24.06 61.80
N PHE A 459 -9.55 24.02 60.72
CA PHE A 459 -9.36 24.73 59.47
C PHE A 459 -10.28 25.96 59.47
N GLY A 460 -9.96 26.99 58.68
CA GLY A 460 -10.74 28.22 58.66
C GLY A 460 -10.96 28.72 57.25
N ASP A 461 -12.03 29.47 57.07
CA ASP A 461 -12.44 29.99 55.77
C ASP A 461 -11.40 30.97 55.20
N PRO A 462 -10.73 30.65 54.07
CA PRO A 462 -9.76 31.53 53.43
C PRO A 462 -10.36 32.86 52.95
N SER A 463 -11.68 32.95 52.79
CA SER A 463 -12.41 34.17 52.47
C SER A 463 -12.69 35.08 53.68
N MET A 464 -12.54 34.55 54.90
CA MET A 464 -12.75 35.27 56.17
C MET A 464 -11.44 35.49 56.94
N VAL A 465 -10.51 36.24 56.33
CA VAL A 465 -9.19 36.58 56.89
C VAL A 465 -9.17 37.90 57.65
N LEU A 466 -8.42 37.94 58.76
CA LEU A 466 -8.14 39.15 59.53
C LEU A 466 -6.67 39.20 59.96
N SER A 467 -5.89 40.11 59.36
CA SER A 467 -4.49 40.36 59.72
C SER A 467 -4.41 41.20 61.00
N SER A 468 -3.71 40.71 62.02
CA SER A 468 -3.56 41.44 63.29
C SER A 468 -2.30 41.05 64.06
N CYS A 469 -1.79 41.99 64.87
CA CYS A 469 -0.71 41.76 65.84
C CYS A 469 -1.13 40.76 66.97
N GLN A 470 -2.41 40.32 67.06
CA GLN A 470 -2.93 39.37 68.07
C GLN A 470 -4.03 38.41 67.54
N GLN A 471 -4.04 37.15 68.01
CA GLN A 471 -5.11 36.18 67.70
C GLN A 471 -6.46 36.59 68.30
N MET A 472 -7.49 36.69 67.46
CA MET A 472 -8.87 36.85 67.90
C MET A 472 -9.55 35.49 68.16
N VAL A 473 -10.53 35.49 69.08
CA VAL A 473 -11.23 34.26 69.49
C VAL A 473 -12.11 33.74 68.35
N GLY A 474 -12.00 32.45 68.03
CA GLY A 474 -12.74 31.81 66.93
C GLY A 474 -12.04 31.91 65.57
N MET A 475 -10.71 32.08 65.56
CA MET A 475 -9.92 32.10 64.33
C MET A 475 -8.66 31.22 64.45
N VAL A 476 -8.31 30.54 63.36
CA VAL A 476 -7.17 29.62 63.22
C VAL A 476 -6.18 30.13 62.15
N GLN A 477 -5.00 29.50 62.03
CA GLN A 477 -3.99 29.89 61.03
C GLN A 477 -4.07 29.10 59.73
N ASP A 478 -4.67 27.92 59.79
CA ASP A 478 -4.80 27.03 58.63
C ASP A 478 -6.06 27.42 57.86
N ASN A 479 -5.92 27.72 56.58
CA ASN A 479 -6.95 28.35 55.75
C ASN A 479 -7.50 27.42 54.67
N THR A 480 -7.38 26.11 54.89
CA THR A 480 -7.60 25.09 53.88
C THR A 480 -8.99 24.47 53.95
N ASP A 481 -9.93 25.14 54.63
CA ASP A 481 -11.33 24.75 54.69
C ASP A 481 -12.11 25.26 53.46
N CYS A 482 -12.78 24.36 52.74
CA CYS A 482 -13.61 24.67 51.59
C CYS A 482 -15.11 24.79 51.92
N ASP A 483 -15.57 24.29 53.07
CA ASP A 483 -16.91 24.51 53.63
C ASP A 483 -16.84 24.63 55.16
N ASP A 484 -16.51 25.83 55.64
CA ASP A 484 -16.38 26.22 57.07
C ASP A 484 -17.69 26.05 57.88
N SER A 485 -18.77 25.56 57.26
CA SER A 485 -20.01 25.20 57.92
C SER A 485 -20.19 23.70 58.17
N ASP A 486 -19.30 22.85 57.64
CA ASP A 486 -19.36 21.40 57.70
C ASP A 486 -18.01 20.72 57.97
N SER A 487 -17.83 20.28 59.22
CA SER A 487 -16.61 19.63 59.71
C SER A 487 -16.25 18.29 59.03
N GLU A 488 -17.11 17.79 58.14
CA GLU A 488 -16.83 16.63 57.30
C GLU A 488 -16.19 17.01 55.95
N HIS A 489 -16.02 18.29 55.62
CA HIS A 489 -15.42 18.78 54.36
C HIS A 489 -14.15 19.61 54.63
N ASN A 490 -13.03 18.91 54.84
CA ASN A 490 -11.74 19.53 55.15
C ASN A 490 -10.58 18.70 54.58
N PRO A 491 -9.33 19.20 54.59
CA PRO A 491 -8.17 18.53 54.00
C PRO A 491 -7.81 17.13 54.49
N ASN A 492 -8.46 16.65 55.56
CA ASN A 492 -8.24 15.31 56.08
C ASN A 492 -9.38 14.33 55.74
N THR A 493 -10.43 14.79 55.07
CA THR A 493 -11.54 13.94 54.64
C THR A 493 -11.10 13.06 53.45
N PRO A 494 -11.50 11.78 53.37
CA PRO A 494 -11.36 10.97 52.16
C PRO A 494 -12.50 11.24 51.16
N GLU A 495 -12.19 11.31 49.86
CA GLU A 495 -13.19 11.50 48.79
C GLU A 495 -14.24 10.38 48.69
N GLU A 496 -15.48 10.79 48.46
CA GLU A 496 -16.57 9.96 47.97
C GLU A 496 -17.02 10.43 46.58
N CYS A 497 -17.32 9.53 45.63
CA CYS A 497 -17.87 9.88 44.31
C CYS A 497 -19.30 10.48 44.44
N ASN A 498 -19.37 11.78 44.75
CA ASN A 498 -20.58 12.53 45.11
C ASN A 498 -20.67 13.90 44.40
N GLY A 499 -19.62 14.31 43.66
CA GLY A 499 -19.54 15.57 42.92
C GLY A 499 -19.15 16.79 43.75
N LEU A 500 -18.59 16.58 44.95
CA LEU A 500 -18.01 17.58 45.84
C LEU A 500 -16.49 17.38 45.93
N ASP A 501 -15.76 18.38 46.44
CA ASP A 501 -14.33 18.30 46.76
C ASP A 501 -14.26 18.08 48.27
N ASP A 502 -14.44 16.83 48.70
CA ASP A 502 -14.62 16.49 50.13
C ASP A 502 -13.35 16.83 50.94
N ASN A 503 -12.18 16.78 50.29
CA ASN A 503 -10.88 17.02 50.91
C ASN A 503 -10.22 18.36 50.56
N CYS A 504 -10.97 19.28 49.95
CA CYS A 504 -10.55 20.65 49.69
C CYS A 504 -9.20 20.78 48.97
N ASN A 505 -8.83 19.83 48.10
CA ASN A 505 -7.58 19.90 47.33
C ASN A 505 -7.73 20.52 45.93
N GLY A 506 -8.96 20.90 45.57
CA GLY A 506 -9.30 21.50 44.29
C GLY A 506 -9.61 20.49 43.19
N GLN A 507 -9.74 19.20 43.50
CA GLN A 507 -10.17 18.15 42.59
C GLN A 507 -11.53 17.60 43.07
N LEU A 508 -12.41 17.25 42.12
CA LEU A 508 -13.67 16.60 42.44
C LEU A 508 -13.50 15.10 42.28
N ASP A 509 -13.92 14.33 43.28
CA ASP A 509 -14.00 12.86 43.26
C ASP A 509 -12.69 12.16 42.79
N GLU A 510 -11.50 12.64 43.17
CA GLU A 510 -10.25 12.04 42.67
C GLU A 510 -9.98 10.65 43.26
N GLY A 511 -9.38 9.78 42.44
CA GLY A 511 -9.14 8.38 42.79
C GLY A 511 -10.28 7.43 42.41
N PHE A 512 -11.36 7.94 41.83
CA PHE A 512 -12.37 7.15 41.12
C PHE A 512 -12.08 7.12 39.61
N ALA A 513 -12.41 6.00 38.95
CA ALA A 513 -12.26 5.90 37.50
C ALA A 513 -13.38 6.68 36.80
N GLU A 514 -13.01 7.61 35.94
CA GLU A 514 -13.95 8.32 35.07
C GLU A 514 -14.31 7.38 33.91
N LEU A 515 -15.62 7.13 33.74
CA LEU A 515 -16.16 6.29 32.67
C LEU A 515 -17.03 7.16 31.78
N ASP A 516 -16.96 6.94 30.47
CA ASP A 516 -17.83 7.60 29.51
C ASP A 516 -19.19 6.87 29.46
N TRP A 517 -20.27 7.64 29.55
CA TRP A 517 -21.64 7.17 29.45
C TRP A 517 -22.34 7.88 28.30
N TYR A 518 -22.99 7.11 27.43
CA TYR A 518 -23.65 7.55 26.21
C TYR A 518 -25.16 7.47 26.41
N TYR A 519 -25.89 8.51 26.03
CA TYR A 519 -27.35 8.52 26.14
C TYR A 519 -27.93 7.44 25.23
N ASP A 520 -28.93 6.74 25.73
CA ASP A 520 -29.64 5.64 25.07
C ASP A 520 -31.14 6.06 25.08
N GLU A 521 -31.59 6.70 23.99
CA GLU A 521 -32.94 7.30 23.91
C GLU A 521 -34.04 6.25 23.63
N ASP A 522 -33.73 5.18 22.90
CA ASP A 522 -34.68 4.15 22.50
C ASP A 522 -34.67 2.87 23.36
N GLU A 523 -33.75 2.78 24.32
CA GLU A 523 -33.58 1.71 25.31
C GLU A 523 -33.15 0.35 24.73
N ASP A 524 -32.36 0.33 23.66
CA ASP A 524 -31.84 -0.91 23.04
C ASP A 524 -30.54 -1.44 23.66
N GLY A 525 -29.81 -0.59 24.40
CA GLY A 525 -28.60 -0.93 25.14
C GLY A 525 -27.31 -0.41 24.51
N PHE A 526 -27.38 0.20 23.33
CA PHE A 526 -26.35 1.01 22.70
C PHE A 526 -26.69 2.49 22.90
N GLY A 527 -25.71 3.37 22.77
CA GLY A 527 -25.94 4.79 23.02
C GLY A 527 -25.24 5.68 22.00
N ALA A 528 -25.84 6.83 21.75
CA ALA A 528 -25.34 7.83 20.82
C ALA A 528 -23.89 8.29 21.12
N PRO A 529 -22.90 8.07 20.23
CA PRO A 529 -21.52 8.51 20.43
C PRO A 529 -21.37 10.04 20.53
N TRP A 530 -22.36 10.81 20.06
CA TRP A 530 -22.37 12.28 20.14
C TRP A 530 -23.00 12.83 21.43
N VAL A 531 -23.61 11.99 22.29
CA VAL A 531 -24.20 12.42 23.58
C VAL A 531 -23.49 11.72 24.74
N VAL A 532 -22.25 12.12 25.00
CA VAL A 532 -21.39 11.56 26.06
C VAL A 532 -21.36 12.43 27.31
N VAL A 533 -21.41 11.78 28.48
CA VAL A 533 -21.09 12.40 29.78
C VAL A 533 -20.13 11.49 30.55
N SER A 534 -18.97 12.04 30.89
CA SER A 534 -17.95 11.37 31.70
C SER A 534 -18.32 11.47 33.19
N SER A 535 -18.40 10.34 33.88
CA SER A 535 -18.74 10.27 35.32
C SER A 535 -18.26 8.96 35.96
N CYS A 536 -17.93 9.01 37.26
CA CYS A 536 -17.65 7.83 38.06
C CYS A 536 -18.88 6.97 38.38
N GLN A 537 -20.09 7.41 38.00
CA GLN A 537 -21.35 6.65 38.16
C GLN A 537 -22.22 6.66 36.88
N GLN A 538 -22.92 5.55 36.64
CA GLN A 538 -23.91 5.44 35.57
C GLN A 538 -25.08 6.39 35.83
N MET A 539 -25.34 7.29 34.89
CA MET A 539 -26.54 8.10 34.87
C MET A 539 -27.72 7.32 34.28
N VAL A 540 -28.94 7.62 34.75
CA VAL A 540 -30.16 6.94 34.29
C VAL A 540 -30.41 7.28 32.83
N GLY A 541 -30.60 6.26 31.99
CA GLY A 541 -30.78 6.41 30.55
C GLY A 541 -29.47 6.58 29.77
N MET A 542 -28.35 6.10 30.33
CA MET A 542 -27.06 6.09 29.64
C MET A 542 -26.37 4.73 29.77
N VAL A 543 -25.66 4.31 28.74
CA VAL A 543 -24.92 3.03 28.62
C VAL A 543 -23.43 3.28 28.34
N GLN A 544 -22.58 2.26 28.39
CA GLN A 544 -21.14 2.40 28.09
C GLN A 544 -20.81 2.16 26.61
N ASP A 545 -21.67 1.43 25.92
CA ASP A 545 -21.47 1.12 24.52
C ASP A 545 -21.93 2.30 23.67
N ASN A 546 -21.10 2.76 22.76
CA ASN A 546 -21.28 4.03 22.04
C ASN A 546 -21.48 3.85 20.54
N THR A 547 -21.92 2.66 20.16
CA THR A 547 -21.88 2.17 18.80
C THR A 547 -23.23 2.32 18.09
N ASP A 548 -24.18 3.03 18.70
CA ASP A 548 -25.47 3.36 18.10
C ASP A 548 -25.36 4.53 17.11
N CYS A 549 -25.79 4.29 15.88
CA CYS A 549 -25.80 5.27 14.79
C CYS A 549 -27.16 5.95 14.57
N ASP A 550 -28.25 5.48 15.19
CA ASP A 550 -29.57 6.13 15.23
C ASP A 550 -30.32 5.85 16.55
N ASP A 551 -29.87 6.54 17.61
CA ASP A 551 -30.40 6.50 19.00
C ASP A 551 -31.92 6.80 19.15
N ASP A 552 -32.59 7.22 18.08
CA ASP A 552 -34.05 7.40 18.04
C ASP A 552 -34.80 6.11 17.61
N ASN A 553 -34.09 5.03 17.25
CA ASN A 553 -34.65 3.84 16.60
C ASN A 553 -33.93 2.51 16.94
N ALA A 554 -34.49 1.79 17.92
CA ALA A 554 -33.99 0.51 18.43
C ALA A 554 -33.89 -0.67 17.42
N ASP A 555 -34.29 -0.46 16.16
CA ASP A 555 -34.08 -1.41 15.06
C ASP A 555 -32.82 -1.03 14.21
N ILE A 556 -32.01 -0.06 14.65
CA ILE A 556 -30.76 0.38 14.03
C ILE A 556 -29.67 0.43 15.11
N ASN A 557 -28.90 -0.64 15.22
CA ASN A 557 -27.82 -0.78 16.20
C ASN A 557 -26.86 -1.91 15.81
N PRO A 558 -25.69 -2.03 16.44
CA PRO A 558 -24.67 -3.03 16.10
C PRO A 558 -25.05 -4.50 16.17
N ASP A 559 -26.14 -4.84 16.83
CA ASP A 559 -26.61 -6.21 16.94
C ASP A 559 -27.65 -6.58 15.86
N GLU A 560 -28.06 -5.63 15.01
CA GLU A 560 -29.03 -5.86 13.93
C GLU A 560 -28.38 -6.36 12.63
N ASP A 561 -29.20 -7.00 11.78
CA ASP A 561 -28.79 -7.45 10.44
C ASP A 561 -28.93 -6.31 9.42
N GLU A 562 -27.98 -6.18 8.48
CA GLU A 562 -28.03 -5.22 7.36
C GLU A 562 -28.97 -5.71 6.24
N TRP A 563 -29.65 -4.78 5.55
CA TRP A 563 -30.59 -5.08 4.46
C TRP A 563 -30.25 -4.32 3.20
N CYS A 564 -30.33 -4.98 2.05
CA CYS A 564 -30.10 -4.34 0.78
C CYS A 564 -31.22 -3.34 0.41
N ASN A 565 -30.81 -2.22 -0.20
CA ASN A 565 -31.63 -1.22 -0.89
C ASN A 565 -32.56 -0.38 0.00
N ASP A 566 -32.29 -0.28 1.30
CA ASP A 566 -33.01 0.63 2.19
C ASP A 566 -32.23 1.94 2.48
N ASN A 567 -30.93 1.98 2.12
CA ASN A 567 -30.00 3.10 2.33
C ASN A 567 -29.86 3.51 3.80
N ILE A 568 -29.97 2.55 4.72
CA ILE A 568 -29.79 2.72 6.15
C ILE A 568 -28.66 1.78 6.57
N ASP A 569 -27.73 2.26 7.38
CA ASP A 569 -26.72 1.43 8.05
C ASP A 569 -27.42 0.84 9.29
N ASN A 570 -28.03 -0.34 9.14
CA ASN A 570 -28.86 -0.95 10.19
C ASN A 570 -27.99 -1.49 11.33
N ASN A 571 -26.78 -1.96 11.02
CA ASN A 571 -25.86 -2.58 11.96
C ASN A 571 -24.75 -1.62 12.47
N CYS A 572 -24.82 -0.34 12.11
CA CYS A 572 -23.91 0.71 12.54
C CYS A 572 -22.41 0.41 12.32
N ASP A 573 -22.05 -0.36 11.30
CA ASP A 573 -20.66 -0.69 10.98
C ASP A 573 -19.97 0.34 10.07
N GLY A 574 -20.75 1.31 9.57
CA GLY A 574 -20.30 2.41 8.74
C GLY A 574 -20.44 2.17 7.23
N TYR A 575 -20.98 1.03 6.81
CA TYR A 575 -21.28 0.72 5.42
C TYR A 575 -22.81 0.71 5.19
N LEU A 576 -23.24 1.15 4.01
CA LEU A 576 -24.66 1.19 3.64
C LEU A 576 -24.91 0.09 2.61
N ASP A 577 -25.95 -0.73 2.81
CA ASP A 577 -26.41 -1.74 1.86
C ASP A 577 -25.22 -2.63 1.35
N ASP A 578 -24.41 -3.17 2.27
CA ASP A 578 -23.14 -3.84 1.94
C ASP A 578 -23.25 -5.35 1.66
N GLU A 579 -22.13 -6.02 1.39
CA GLU A 579 -22.08 -7.47 1.09
C GLU A 579 -22.46 -8.39 2.24
N THR A 580 -22.50 -7.87 3.48
CA THR A 580 -22.94 -8.59 4.67
C THR A 580 -24.46 -8.56 4.85
N SER A 581 -25.17 -7.77 4.02
CA SER A 581 -26.62 -7.72 4.00
C SER A 581 -27.25 -9.11 3.90
N ILE A 582 -28.24 -9.40 4.74
CA ILE A 582 -28.85 -10.73 4.83
C ILE A 582 -29.57 -11.17 3.55
N ASP A 583 -29.95 -10.21 2.71
CA ASP A 583 -30.57 -10.41 1.39
C ASP A 583 -29.68 -10.02 0.20
N ALA A 584 -28.36 -9.89 0.41
CA ALA A 584 -27.38 -9.78 -0.65
C ALA A 584 -27.49 -10.97 -1.62
N PHE A 585 -27.46 -10.68 -2.92
CA PHE A 585 -27.51 -11.69 -3.96
C PHE A 585 -26.10 -12.24 -4.20
N SER A 586 -25.90 -13.54 -4.00
CA SER A 586 -24.65 -14.21 -4.38
C SER A 586 -24.72 -14.68 -5.83
N GLY A 587 -23.80 -14.20 -6.66
CA GLY A 587 -23.69 -14.58 -8.08
C GLY A 587 -22.33 -14.25 -8.65
N TYR A 588 -22.21 -14.40 -9.97
CA TYR A 588 -21.01 -14.09 -10.75
C TYR A 588 -21.23 -12.74 -11.44
N LEU A 589 -20.26 -11.85 -11.32
CA LEU A 589 -20.33 -10.52 -11.95
C LEU A 589 -20.33 -10.71 -13.48
N ASP A 590 -21.03 -9.84 -14.19
CA ASP A 590 -21.05 -9.75 -15.66
C ASP A 590 -20.37 -8.44 -16.04
N TYR A 591 -19.06 -8.47 -16.31
CA TYR A 591 -18.26 -7.26 -16.54
C TYR A 591 -18.50 -6.64 -17.92
N ASP A 592 -19.06 -7.39 -18.87
CA ASP A 592 -19.23 -6.98 -20.26
C ASP A 592 -20.70 -6.78 -20.72
N ASP A 593 -21.66 -6.99 -19.81
CA ASP A 593 -23.11 -6.83 -19.95
C ASP A 593 -23.75 -7.80 -20.99
N ASP A 594 -23.23 -9.01 -21.16
CA ASP A 594 -23.75 -9.97 -22.13
C ASP A 594 -24.81 -10.95 -21.58
N GLY A 595 -24.96 -10.97 -20.26
CA GLY A 595 -25.93 -11.78 -19.52
C GLY A 595 -25.41 -13.13 -19.03
N TYR A 596 -24.10 -13.38 -19.14
CA TYR A 596 -23.38 -14.46 -18.49
C TYR A 596 -22.37 -13.86 -17.51
N GLY A 597 -22.07 -14.59 -16.43
CA GLY A 597 -21.08 -14.14 -15.44
C GLY A 597 -19.94 -15.15 -15.32
N GLY A 598 -18.75 -14.65 -15.01
CA GLY A 598 -17.53 -15.43 -14.86
C GLY A 598 -16.73 -15.07 -13.60
N GLY A 599 -15.86 -15.98 -13.17
CA GLY A 599 -14.87 -15.71 -12.11
C GLY A 599 -15.31 -16.12 -10.70
N ALA A 600 -14.93 -15.32 -9.70
CA ALA A 600 -15.20 -15.63 -8.30
C ALA A 600 -16.67 -15.38 -7.94
N LEU A 601 -17.25 -16.26 -7.12
CA LEU A 601 -18.58 -16.04 -6.57
C LEU A 601 -18.52 -14.86 -5.58
N GLU A 602 -19.23 -13.78 -5.89
CA GLU A 602 -19.31 -12.58 -5.05
C GLU A 602 -20.73 -12.39 -4.51
N SER A 603 -20.87 -11.62 -3.43
CA SER A 603 -22.17 -11.26 -2.85
C SER A 603 -22.34 -9.75 -2.91
N SER A 604 -23.47 -9.28 -3.44
CA SER A 604 -23.72 -7.86 -3.60
C SER A 604 -25.21 -7.52 -3.53
N CYS A 605 -25.50 -6.29 -3.12
CA CYS A 605 -26.83 -5.70 -3.18
C CYS A 605 -27.20 -5.16 -4.58
N GLU A 606 -26.30 -5.26 -5.57
CA GLU A 606 -26.53 -4.82 -6.95
C GLU A 606 -27.12 -5.93 -7.86
N ASP A 607 -28.07 -5.55 -8.71
CA ASP A 607 -28.81 -6.44 -9.64
C ASP A 607 -27.97 -6.92 -10.87
N ILE A 608 -26.64 -6.86 -10.81
CA ILE A 608 -25.72 -7.13 -11.95
C ILE A 608 -25.04 -8.51 -11.90
N TYR A 609 -25.40 -9.33 -10.91
CA TYR A 609 -24.82 -10.66 -10.73
C TYR A 609 -25.74 -11.76 -11.29
N PHE A 610 -25.16 -12.74 -11.97
CA PHE A 610 -25.85 -13.87 -12.60
C PHE A 610 -25.57 -15.19 -11.86
N ALA A 611 -26.49 -16.15 -11.97
CA ALA A 611 -26.41 -17.41 -11.21
C ALA A 611 -25.43 -18.45 -11.81
N ASP A 612 -25.03 -18.29 -13.06
CA ASP A 612 -24.34 -19.30 -13.85
C ASP A 612 -22.91 -18.82 -14.17
N ASN A 613 -21.88 -19.54 -13.70
CA ASN A 613 -20.44 -19.31 -13.95
C ASN A 613 -19.96 -19.94 -15.26
N GLU A 614 -20.70 -19.68 -16.33
CA GLU A 614 -20.42 -20.32 -17.61
C GLU A 614 -19.65 -19.40 -18.56
N ASP A 615 -19.35 -18.15 -18.15
CA ASP A 615 -18.49 -17.25 -18.92
C ASP A 615 -17.00 -17.55 -18.71
N CYS A 616 -16.28 -17.77 -19.80
CA CYS A 616 -14.86 -18.09 -19.81
C CYS A 616 -13.96 -16.87 -20.11
N ASP A 617 -14.53 -15.72 -20.46
CA ASP A 617 -13.84 -14.43 -20.61
C ASP A 617 -14.84 -13.28 -20.36
N ASP A 618 -15.13 -13.03 -19.09
CA ASP A 618 -16.14 -12.09 -18.59
C ASP A 618 -15.86 -10.61 -18.96
N GLU A 619 -14.68 -10.30 -19.51
CA GLU A 619 -14.34 -8.97 -20.01
C GLU A 619 -14.71 -8.77 -21.50
N ASN A 620 -15.29 -9.78 -22.15
CA ASN A 620 -15.45 -9.85 -23.58
C ASN A 620 -16.79 -10.46 -24.02
N ALA A 621 -17.78 -9.58 -24.26
CA ALA A 621 -19.16 -9.95 -24.60
C ALA A 621 -19.36 -10.77 -25.90
N ALA A 622 -18.27 -11.08 -26.60
CA ALA A 622 -18.26 -12.00 -27.74
C ALA A 622 -17.88 -13.44 -27.36
N VAL A 623 -17.46 -13.68 -26.12
CA VAL A 623 -16.99 -14.95 -25.58
C VAL A 623 -17.93 -15.34 -24.44
N ASN A 624 -18.85 -16.25 -24.70
CA ASN A 624 -19.84 -16.71 -23.71
C ASN A 624 -20.51 -18.00 -24.22
N PRO A 625 -21.18 -18.80 -23.37
CA PRO A 625 -21.80 -20.08 -23.76
C PRO A 625 -22.76 -20.03 -24.97
N SER A 626 -23.33 -18.85 -25.25
CA SER A 626 -24.27 -18.64 -26.35
C SER A 626 -23.62 -18.16 -27.64
N ALA A 627 -22.35 -17.77 -27.60
CA ALA A 627 -21.60 -17.28 -28.73
C ALA A 627 -21.30 -18.38 -29.76
N THR A 628 -20.83 -17.95 -30.93
CA THR A 628 -20.50 -18.84 -32.04
C THR A 628 -18.99 -18.87 -32.22
N GLU A 629 -18.40 -20.07 -32.17
CA GLU A 629 -16.98 -20.30 -32.47
C GLU A 629 -16.52 -19.60 -33.75
N GLU A 630 -15.55 -18.70 -33.58
CA GLU A 630 -14.72 -18.12 -34.61
C GLU A 630 -13.44 -18.99 -34.79
N CYS A 631 -12.47 -18.54 -35.59
CA CYS A 631 -11.21 -19.28 -35.81
C CYS A 631 -10.03 -18.37 -35.44
N ASP A 632 -10.02 -17.91 -34.20
CA ASP A 632 -9.12 -16.88 -33.68
C ASP A 632 -8.26 -17.40 -32.50
N GLY A 633 -8.39 -18.68 -32.15
CA GLY A 633 -7.63 -19.29 -31.05
C GLY A 633 -8.29 -19.11 -29.69
N ILE A 634 -9.51 -18.58 -29.64
CA ILE A 634 -10.30 -18.36 -28.43
C ILE A 634 -11.48 -19.36 -28.45
N ASP A 635 -11.79 -19.95 -27.30
CA ASP A 635 -13.01 -20.74 -27.13
C ASP A 635 -14.20 -19.79 -26.96
N ASN A 636 -14.68 -19.22 -28.07
CA ASN A 636 -15.69 -18.17 -28.01
C ASN A 636 -16.97 -18.65 -27.32
N ASN A 637 -17.31 -19.93 -27.34
CA ASN A 637 -18.53 -20.46 -26.73
C ASN A 637 -18.34 -21.26 -25.45
N CYS A 638 -17.17 -21.15 -24.83
CA CYS A 638 -16.86 -21.66 -23.49
C CYS A 638 -17.21 -23.14 -23.30
N ASN A 639 -17.06 -23.96 -24.35
CA ASN A 639 -17.38 -25.39 -24.29
C ASN A 639 -16.15 -26.28 -24.10
N GLY A 640 -14.96 -25.68 -24.01
CA GLY A 640 -13.65 -26.31 -23.85
C GLY A 640 -12.95 -26.70 -25.16
N ASP A 641 -13.58 -26.48 -26.31
CA ASP A 641 -13.10 -26.92 -27.63
C ASP A 641 -12.70 -25.72 -28.52
N ILE A 642 -11.50 -25.19 -28.33
CA ILE A 642 -10.93 -24.08 -29.12
C ILE A 642 -10.96 -24.36 -30.64
N ASP A 643 -11.62 -23.49 -31.41
CA ASP A 643 -11.67 -23.47 -32.87
C ASP A 643 -12.12 -24.79 -33.53
N THR A 644 -13.00 -25.58 -32.89
CA THR A 644 -13.33 -26.94 -33.39
C THR A 644 -14.44 -26.99 -34.44
N ASN A 645 -15.05 -25.85 -34.75
CA ASN A 645 -16.12 -25.74 -35.73
C ASN A 645 -15.65 -26.25 -37.11
N ALA A 646 -16.57 -26.86 -37.86
CA ALA A 646 -16.32 -27.43 -39.19
C ALA A 646 -15.78 -26.41 -40.21
N LEU A 647 -15.85 -25.10 -39.93
CA LEU A 647 -15.23 -24.03 -40.71
C LEU A 647 -13.71 -23.91 -40.45
N CYS A 648 -13.23 -24.07 -39.22
CA CYS A 648 -11.80 -23.97 -38.87
C CYS A 648 -11.00 -25.20 -39.34
N LYS A 649 -11.65 -26.38 -39.43
CA LYS A 649 -11.06 -27.60 -40.01
C LYS A 649 -10.68 -27.50 -41.50
N ALA A 650 -11.11 -26.45 -42.21
CA ALA A 650 -10.89 -26.30 -43.64
C ALA A 650 -9.64 -25.48 -44.03
N GLU A 651 -9.10 -24.61 -43.16
CA GLU A 651 -7.98 -23.72 -43.50
C GLU A 651 -6.62 -24.17 -42.88
N ILE A 652 -6.59 -24.97 -41.80
CA ILE A 652 -5.35 -25.50 -41.18
C ILE A 652 -5.01 -26.93 -41.65
N SER A 653 -5.56 -27.40 -42.76
CA SER A 653 -5.29 -28.78 -43.23
C SER A 653 -3.86 -29.04 -43.74
N ALA A 654 -3.01 -28.00 -43.82
CA ALA A 654 -1.64 -28.14 -44.33
C ALA A 654 -0.52 -27.63 -43.41
N CYS A 655 -0.78 -26.80 -42.40
CA CYS A 655 0.24 -26.31 -41.47
C CYS A 655 -0.01 -26.88 -40.07
N ARG A 656 1.04 -27.23 -39.31
CA ARG A 656 0.92 -27.64 -37.91
C ARG A 656 1.67 -26.67 -37.00
N LEU A 657 0.99 -26.18 -35.97
CA LEU A 657 1.57 -25.32 -34.94
C LEU A 657 2.43 -26.13 -33.96
N ARG A 658 3.59 -25.57 -33.59
CA ARG A 658 4.49 -26.03 -32.52
C ARG A 658 5.06 -24.80 -31.82
N ARG A 659 5.56 -24.96 -30.59
CA ARG A 659 6.16 -23.87 -29.80
C ARG A 659 7.53 -24.30 -29.26
N LEU A 660 8.45 -23.35 -29.17
CA LEU A 660 9.78 -23.48 -28.56
C LEU A 660 10.18 -22.13 -27.98
N ASP A 661 10.59 -22.10 -26.70
CA ASP A 661 11.13 -20.91 -26.00
C ASP A 661 10.31 -19.62 -26.19
N GLY A 662 8.97 -19.74 -26.11
CA GLY A 662 8.03 -18.62 -26.31
C GLY A 662 7.69 -18.30 -27.77
N SER A 663 8.50 -18.74 -28.74
CA SER A 663 8.23 -18.59 -30.17
C SER A 663 7.21 -19.63 -30.67
N SER A 664 6.37 -19.19 -31.61
CA SER A 664 5.40 -20.04 -32.31
C SER A 664 5.87 -20.38 -33.72
N TYR A 665 5.75 -21.65 -34.13
CA TYR A 665 6.20 -22.15 -35.42
C TYR A 665 5.09 -22.88 -36.18
N LEU A 666 4.94 -22.59 -37.48
CA LEU A 666 4.01 -23.29 -38.37
C LEU A 666 4.76 -24.14 -39.39
N PHE A 667 4.56 -25.46 -39.31
CA PHE A 667 5.14 -26.43 -40.24
C PHE A 667 4.18 -26.71 -41.39
N CYS A 668 4.38 -26.04 -42.52
CA CYS A 668 3.47 -26.02 -43.67
C CYS A 668 3.87 -27.00 -44.78
N ARG A 669 3.04 -28.02 -45.00
CA ARG A 669 3.20 -29.09 -46.00
C ARG A 669 2.61 -28.74 -47.37
N GLN A 670 2.50 -27.45 -47.69
CA GLN A 670 2.15 -27.02 -49.05
C GLN A 670 3.42 -26.74 -49.83
N ASN A 671 3.53 -27.32 -51.03
CA ASN A 671 4.69 -27.07 -51.89
C ASN A 671 4.62 -25.67 -52.49
N GLN A 672 5.46 -24.76 -52.00
CA GLN A 672 5.50 -23.36 -52.42
C GLN A 672 6.91 -22.95 -52.83
N THR A 673 6.99 -21.93 -53.69
CA THR A 673 8.25 -21.22 -53.95
C THR A 673 8.58 -20.33 -52.77
N TRP A 674 9.85 -20.06 -52.50
CA TRP A 674 10.30 -19.31 -51.31
C TRP A 674 9.53 -17.98 -51.12
N SER A 675 9.33 -17.22 -52.20
CA SER A 675 8.60 -15.94 -52.14
C SER A 675 7.10 -16.06 -51.86
N VAL A 676 6.49 -17.20 -52.21
CA VAL A 676 5.07 -17.48 -51.90
C VAL A 676 4.96 -17.96 -50.45
N ALA A 677 5.86 -18.83 -50.01
CA ALA A 677 5.95 -19.27 -48.62
C ALA A 677 6.11 -18.09 -47.65
N LYS A 678 7.03 -17.16 -47.95
CA LYS A 678 7.17 -15.87 -47.24
C LYS A 678 5.85 -15.09 -47.16
N GLY A 679 5.13 -14.98 -48.27
CA GLY A 679 3.84 -14.28 -48.31
C GLY A 679 2.74 -14.98 -47.50
N GLU A 680 2.77 -16.32 -47.46
CA GLU A 680 1.83 -17.13 -46.67
C GLU A 680 2.12 -17.01 -45.18
N CYS A 681 3.38 -17.12 -44.74
CA CYS A 681 3.76 -16.83 -43.35
C CYS A 681 3.32 -15.41 -42.95
N ALA A 682 3.64 -14.40 -43.76
CA ALA A 682 3.26 -13.02 -43.48
C ALA A 682 1.74 -12.79 -43.39
N SER A 683 0.94 -13.54 -44.17
CA SER A 683 -0.53 -13.45 -44.10
C SER A 683 -1.12 -14.03 -42.81
N LEU A 684 -0.36 -14.87 -42.11
CA LEU A 684 -0.72 -15.48 -40.83
C LEU A 684 -0.12 -14.74 -39.64
N GLY A 685 0.64 -13.65 -39.87
CA GLY A 685 1.34 -12.92 -38.81
C GLY A 685 2.75 -13.44 -38.49
N TYR A 686 3.30 -14.33 -39.32
CA TYR A 686 4.61 -14.98 -39.14
C TYR A 686 5.63 -14.49 -40.20
N TYR A 687 6.90 -14.79 -40.00
CA TYR A 687 7.97 -14.72 -41.02
C TYR A 687 8.37 -16.12 -41.45
N LEU A 688 9.13 -16.28 -42.54
CA LEU A 688 9.86 -17.54 -42.72
C LEU A 688 10.90 -17.67 -41.60
N ALA A 689 10.98 -18.85 -41.00
CA ALA A 689 11.72 -19.06 -39.76
C ALA A 689 13.18 -18.58 -39.81
N SER A 690 13.58 -17.84 -38.78
CA SER A 690 14.98 -17.65 -38.39
C SER A 690 15.51 -18.94 -37.78
N VAL A 691 16.83 -19.07 -37.62
CA VAL A 691 17.41 -20.11 -36.77
C VAL A 691 18.53 -19.48 -35.96
N ASP A 692 18.33 -19.32 -34.67
CA ASP A 692 19.16 -18.54 -33.74
C ASP A 692 20.32 -19.35 -33.15
N ASP A 693 20.15 -20.65 -32.94
CA ASP A 693 21.20 -21.53 -32.45
C ASP A 693 21.06 -23.01 -32.88
N ALA A 694 21.98 -23.84 -32.40
CA ALA A 694 22.03 -25.26 -32.74
C ALA A 694 20.90 -26.09 -32.11
N THR A 695 20.35 -25.65 -30.98
CA THR A 695 19.24 -26.32 -30.29
C THR A 695 17.95 -26.11 -31.07
N GLU A 696 17.71 -24.87 -31.53
CA GLU A 696 16.56 -24.55 -32.38
C GLU A 696 16.64 -25.31 -33.71
N ASP A 697 17.82 -25.34 -34.35
CA ASP A 697 18.04 -26.07 -35.61
C ASP A 697 17.73 -27.57 -35.47
N GLU A 698 18.24 -28.21 -34.41
CA GLU A 698 17.99 -29.64 -34.11
C GLU A 698 16.52 -29.89 -33.80
N TRP A 699 15.85 -28.97 -33.11
CA TRP A 699 14.43 -29.09 -32.81
C TRP A 699 13.55 -28.95 -34.05
N ILE A 700 13.85 -28.00 -34.95
CA ILE A 700 13.14 -27.83 -36.22
C ILE A 700 13.30 -29.11 -37.07
N ASP A 701 14.50 -29.67 -37.15
CA ASP A 701 14.78 -30.93 -37.85
C ASP A 701 13.96 -32.10 -37.26
N ASP A 702 13.93 -32.26 -35.93
CA ASP A 702 13.12 -33.29 -35.25
C ASP A 702 11.61 -33.17 -35.57
N LYS A 703 11.05 -31.94 -35.54
CA LYS A 703 9.64 -31.73 -35.88
C LYS A 703 9.34 -32.05 -37.33
N ILE A 704 10.27 -31.75 -38.23
CA ILE A 704 10.17 -32.12 -39.63
C ILE A 704 10.21 -33.66 -39.79
N ASP A 705 11.11 -34.35 -39.09
CA ASP A 705 11.22 -35.81 -39.12
C ASP A 705 9.95 -36.52 -38.63
N GLY A 706 9.25 -35.90 -37.66
CA GLY A 706 7.93 -36.34 -37.19
C GLY A 706 6.84 -36.44 -38.27
N PHE A 707 7.05 -35.83 -39.45
CA PHE A 707 6.14 -35.96 -40.59
C PHE A 707 6.41 -37.18 -41.48
N ASN A 708 7.50 -37.93 -41.25
CA ASN A 708 7.88 -39.13 -42.00
C ASN A 708 8.00 -38.89 -43.52
N GLU A 709 8.53 -37.72 -43.90
CA GLU A 709 8.63 -37.25 -45.29
C GLU A 709 10.06 -36.79 -45.62
N SER A 710 10.65 -37.31 -46.69
CA SER A 710 11.99 -36.90 -47.16
C SER A 710 11.99 -35.58 -47.96
N ALA A 711 11.08 -34.65 -47.63
CA ALA A 711 10.96 -33.36 -48.31
C ALA A 711 11.96 -32.33 -47.75
N GLN A 712 12.35 -31.35 -48.56
CA GLN A 712 13.18 -30.23 -48.10
C GLN A 712 12.28 -29.09 -47.60
N TRP A 713 12.77 -28.24 -46.71
CA TRP A 713 11.94 -27.21 -46.07
C TRP A 713 12.59 -25.83 -46.16
N TRP A 714 11.85 -24.86 -46.68
CA TRP A 714 12.30 -23.47 -46.71
C TRP A 714 12.39 -22.87 -45.31
N ILE A 715 13.47 -22.14 -45.09
CA ILE A 715 13.70 -21.24 -43.95
C ILE A 715 13.94 -19.81 -44.47
N GLY A 716 14.02 -18.83 -43.58
CA GLY A 716 14.06 -17.39 -43.91
C GLY A 716 15.38 -16.89 -44.51
N TYR A 717 16.44 -17.70 -44.52
CA TYR A 717 17.78 -17.23 -44.94
C TYR A 717 17.92 -17.16 -46.47
N ASN A 718 18.42 -16.04 -46.98
CA ASN A 718 18.53 -15.77 -48.42
C ASN A 718 19.61 -14.73 -48.75
N ASP A 719 20.13 -14.68 -49.98
CA ASP A 719 21.06 -13.63 -50.45
C ASP A 719 20.52 -12.85 -51.67
N LEU A 720 19.19 -12.83 -51.82
CA LEU A 720 18.44 -12.20 -52.92
C LEU A 720 18.80 -10.72 -53.18
N THR A 721 19.22 -10.00 -52.15
CA THR A 721 19.54 -8.57 -52.24
C THR A 721 20.96 -8.33 -52.75
N VAL A 722 21.93 -9.13 -52.27
CA VAL A 722 23.34 -9.04 -52.64
C VAL A 722 23.96 -10.44 -52.61
N GLU A 723 24.23 -10.98 -53.80
CA GLU A 723 24.95 -12.25 -54.00
C GLU A 723 26.15 -12.42 -53.05
N GLY A 724 26.16 -13.53 -52.31
CA GLY A 724 27.17 -13.90 -51.32
C GLY A 724 27.04 -13.19 -49.97
N TYR A 725 26.01 -12.36 -49.78
CA TYR A 725 25.65 -11.73 -48.51
C TYR A 725 24.24 -12.17 -48.10
N TRP A 726 24.22 -13.13 -47.20
CA TRP A 726 23.00 -13.76 -46.71
C TRP A 726 22.35 -12.93 -45.60
N ASP A 727 21.02 -12.87 -45.61
CA ASP A 727 20.17 -12.10 -44.72
C ASP A 727 18.89 -12.89 -44.40
N TRP A 728 18.27 -12.59 -43.27
CA TRP A 728 17.07 -13.27 -42.80
C TRP A 728 15.80 -12.53 -43.24
N ASP A 729 14.73 -13.29 -43.50
CA ASP A 729 13.40 -12.74 -43.70
C ASP A 729 12.76 -12.20 -42.41
N GLY A 730 13.04 -12.90 -41.30
CA GLY A 730 12.61 -12.59 -39.95
C GLY A 730 13.73 -11.97 -39.09
N PRO A 731 13.67 -12.15 -37.76
CA PRO A 731 14.71 -11.75 -36.81
C PRO A 731 16.13 -12.10 -37.28
N TYR A 732 17.08 -11.24 -36.89
CA TYR A 732 18.47 -11.40 -37.30
C TYR A 732 19.18 -12.46 -36.44
N SER A 733 19.66 -13.52 -37.09
CA SER A 733 20.54 -14.52 -36.48
C SER A 733 21.96 -14.50 -37.06
N THR A 734 22.94 -14.87 -36.23
CA THR A 734 24.33 -15.11 -36.65
C THR A 734 24.67 -16.59 -36.85
N TYR A 735 23.77 -17.49 -36.46
CA TYR A 735 23.96 -18.92 -36.57
C TYR A 735 23.80 -19.40 -38.01
N THR A 736 24.59 -20.39 -38.39
CA THR A 736 24.48 -21.05 -39.69
C THR A 736 24.84 -22.52 -39.58
N ASN A 737 24.05 -23.40 -40.20
CA ASN A 737 24.33 -24.84 -40.26
C ASN A 737 24.50 -25.36 -41.70
N TRP A 738 25.33 -24.70 -42.51
CA TRP A 738 25.56 -25.10 -43.90
C TRP A 738 26.16 -26.51 -44.04
N ALA A 739 25.59 -27.30 -44.96
CA ALA A 739 26.14 -28.58 -45.33
C ALA A 739 27.55 -28.44 -45.95
N ALA A 740 28.35 -29.51 -45.88
CA ALA A 740 29.72 -29.48 -46.34
C ALA A 740 29.83 -29.17 -47.85
N GLY A 741 30.27 -27.96 -48.19
CA GLY A 741 30.41 -27.49 -49.57
C GLY A 741 29.39 -26.44 -49.97
N GLU A 742 28.43 -26.14 -49.09
CA GLU A 742 27.41 -25.11 -49.23
C GLU A 742 27.76 -23.83 -48.44
N PRO A 743 27.19 -22.67 -48.80
CA PRO A 743 26.41 -22.43 -50.02
C PRO A 743 27.30 -22.45 -51.26
N ASN A 744 26.87 -23.12 -52.33
CA ASN A 744 27.70 -23.33 -53.53
C ASN A 744 27.31 -22.46 -54.74
N ASN A 745 26.15 -21.80 -54.64
CA ASN A 745 25.48 -21.01 -55.67
C ASN A 745 25.48 -21.73 -57.04
N ALA A 746 24.88 -22.93 -57.09
CA ALA A 746 24.97 -23.76 -58.28
C ALA A 746 24.32 -23.05 -59.47
N ASN A 747 25.02 -23.05 -60.60
CA ASN A 747 24.58 -22.37 -61.82
C ASN A 747 24.37 -20.84 -61.67
N SER A 748 24.85 -20.23 -60.56
CA SER A 748 24.69 -18.81 -60.26
C SER A 748 23.23 -18.36 -60.16
N ASN A 749 22.41 -19.14 -59.46
CA ASN A 749 20.96 -18.93 -59.32
C ASN A 749 20.38 -19.67 -58.10
N GLU A 750 21.16 -19.87 -57.03
CA GLU A 750 20.69 -20.49 -55.78
C GLU A 750 20.82 -19.46 -54.66
N ASP A 751 19.70 -18.78 -54.37
CA ASP A 751 19.71 -17.57 -53.53
C ASP A 751 18.87 -17.73 -52.23
N CYS A 752 18.31 -18.91 -51.97
CA CYS A 752 17.41 -19.19 -50.84
C CYS A 752 17.83 -20.46 -50.11
N ALA A 753 17.82 -20.45 -48.77
CA ALA A 753 18.23 -21.58 -47.95
C ALA A 753 17.07 -22.51 -47.63
N LEU A 754 17.34 -23.81 -47.67
CA LEU A 754 16.45 -24.85 -47.18
C LEU A 754 17.18 -25.83 -46.26
N LEU A 755 16.42 -26.48 -45.39
CA LEU A 755 16.89 -27.52 -44.49
C LEU A 755 16.78 -28.90 -45.17
N ASN A 756 17.84 -29.72 -45.03
CA ASN A 756 17.91 -31.04 -45.64
C ASN A 756 17.60 -32.16 -44.65
N THR A 757 16.42 -32.76 -44.79
CA THR A 757 15.89 -33.85 -43.94
C THR A 757 16.58 -35.21 -44.11
N SER A 758 17.64 -35.29 -44.91
CA SER A 758 18.40 -36.54 -45.12
C SER A 758 19.87 -36.43 -44.73
N SER A 759 20.26 -35.28 -44.16
CA SER A 759 21.60 -34.97 -43.69
C SER A 759 21.47 -34.06 -42.46
N ASP A 760 21.44 -34.68 -41.28
CA ASP A 760 21.87 -34.08 -40.00
C ASP A 760 21.40 -32.64 -39.69
N GLY A 761 20.20 -32.24 -40.13
CA GLY A 761 19.67 -30.87 -39.97
C GLY A 761 20.36 -29.79 -40.82
N THR A 762 21.34 -30.14 -41.67
CA THR A 762 22.18 -29.15 -42.37
C THR A 762 21.50 -28.49 -43.56
N TRP A 763 21.91 -27.26 -43.89
CA TRP A 763 21.28 -26.42 -44.89
C TRP A 763 21.97 -26.47 -46.27
N SER A 764 21.20 -26.21 -47.32
CA SER A 764 21.73 -25.96 -48.68
C SER A 764 21.05 -24.74 -49.28
N ASP A 765 21.78 -24.01 -50.12
CA ASP A 765 21.20 -23.00 -50.99
C ASP A 765 20.52 -23.66 -52.19
N ALA A 766 19.42 -23.08 -52.64
CA ALA A 766 18.62 -23.59 -53.74
C ALA A 766 17.99 -22.45 -54.55
N ASP A 767 17.61 -22.76 -55.79
CA ASP A 767 16.85 -21.85 -56.63
C ASP A 767 15.52 -21.54 -55.93
N CYS A 768 15.28 -20.28 -55.58
CA CYS A 768 14.08 -19.81 -54.88
C CYS A 768 12.76 -20.14 -55.62
N GLN A 769 12.83 -20.52 -56.91
CA GLN A 769 11.70 -21.02 -57.69
C GLN A 769 11.40 -22.51 -57.45
N THR A 770 12.20 -23.20 -56.63
CA THR A 770 11.95 -24.57 -56.21
C THR A 770 10.68 -24.60 -55.35
N SER A 771 9.83 -25.61 -55.57
CA SER A 771 8.56 -25.75 -54.88
C SER A 771 8.67 -26.84 -53.83
N THR A 772 8.65 -26.45 -52.56
CA THR A 772 8.85 -27.35 -51.41
C THR A 772 8.09 -26.86 -50.18
N PHE A 773 8.14 -27.59 -49.07
CA PHE A 773 7.51 -27.22 -47.80
C PHE A 773 8.26 -26.06 -47.12
N PHE A 774 7.67 -25.49 -46.08
CA PHE A 774 8.25 -24.32 -45.42
C PHE A 774 7.86 -24.23 -43.94
N VAL A 775 8.70 -23.55 -43.17
CA VAL A 775 8.49 -23.30 -41.75
C VAL A 775 8.31 -21.79 -41.55
N CYS A 776 7.24 -21.41 -40.85
CA CYS A 776 7.03 -20.04 -40.40
C CYS A 776 7.35 -19.88 -38.91
N GLU A 777 7.76 -18.71 -38.49
CA GLU A 777 8.05 -18.34 -37.09
C GLU A 777 7.40 -16.99 -36.73
N ALA A 778 6.84 -16.91 -35.52
CA ALA A 778 6.45 -15.69 -34.85
C ALA A 778 7.03 -15.71 -33.44
N ASN A 779 7.93 -14.78 -33.17
CA ASN A 779 8.57 -14.61 -31.86
C ASN A 779 7.53 -14.11 -30.83
N PRO A 780 7.76 -14.35 -29.53
CA PRO A 780 6.88 -13.87 -28.46
C PRO A 780 6.69 -12.35 -28.47
#